data_AF-A0A1V6N7N3-F1
#
_entry.id   AF-A0A1V6N7N3-F1
#
_cell.length_a   1.000
_cell.length_b   1.000
_cell.length_c   1.000
_cell.angle_alpha   90.00
_cell.angle_beta   90.00
_cell.angle_gamma   90.00
#
_symmetry.space_group_name_H-M   'P 1'
#
loop_
_entity.id
_entity.type
_entity.pdbx_description
1 polymer ?
#
loop_
_entity_poly.entity_id
_entity_poly.type
_entity_poly.pdbx_seq_one_letter_code
_entity_poly.pdbx_strand_id
1 'polypeptide(L)'
;MPTHLRLTKEKLFTSLHMCTGYPALHRSSSLNVNVFFVHMLTVMTDPISIISFASALIQLTEFSTKVAIRLYDFQSRESDLPKALHAIRIKLPLITDAVDVIHGLATTGKLGYATQPAVLNIVQACKEEIQSLDTILNEILPASTDSRWKRGVKAIASLKQERKIQQIHFYLKEYLEILCHYRTIRSREDQIDHSMFHDAPLCTIPFSRDDDFVGRSGLLSELNRRLLAKHRLSLTGIGGVGKSQIAIEYCHTTLQNDPRTHVFWVHASNPARFEEAYRNIARKLSLPHATESNYNALSAVFEWLSHKNQGRWLMVLDGADDAKTFFDRDFARSLVGQDLAAPLASYIPHSEQGFVLITTRDRRLGERLADLNHTLVVPYLEETDAVALLSKKLSAGCDDESRIAELVFELGNLPLAVSQAAAFINENNISVGEYISVLQQSSPVATELLSEGLADSRRDQSQNSVIRTWGVSFDQILQEKPRAAEILSLMACLDRQGIPKTLLRREDESPVGFITALGTLHAFSLIAISPNNATLEMHRLVHLSVQKWLDVTSTRTIYQDEAIKVLSRQFPSKRYEDWEICRVLYPHAQAALEYTPMSHTALLLRASLLASVSWYDEQQGRFHLAIEKAKDSLQIRERLLDSEHQDTLMSLELVADAADGLDDFRVADEILTRLLAIRERNVGLEHASTLKTMDSLAQVIARQCQYNRARLLIERTIKLRGTSLGLEHRDTLKSMNTLASILSSVQEFDRAHEIHQKLYEIRSRILGSAHPETLTSLHNLALAVSRQGKYEEAEEMYRQALRGREEALGSDHSSTLTTTNNLAVLLAQQARYEQSEALHRKTLQARQKALGYEHLSTLMAMSNLGDCLCLQDKQIEARGLFIEIYECAKKKYGNAHEYTAMWKDKITLLKDGADAA
;
A
#
# COMPACT_ATOMS: atom_id res chain seq x y z
N MET A 1 -33.17 -42.99 -17.58
CA MET A 1 -34.49 -42.32 -17.54
C MET A 1 -34.31 -40.89 -17.09
N PRO A 2 -34.76 -39.92 -17.90
CA PRO A 2 -35.46 -38.75 -17.36
C PRO A 2 -36.75 -38.45 -18.14
N THR A 3 -37.76 -37.89 -17.47
CA THR A 3 -39.07 -37.48 -18.03
C THR A 3 -39.53 -36.23 -17.26
N HIS A 4 -39.62 -35.04 -17.88
CA HIS A 4 -40.83 -34.44 -18.50
C HIS A 4 -41.97 -34.14 -17.49
N LEU A 5 -42.69 -33.00 -17.49
CA LEU A 5 -42.76 -31.83 -18.39
C LEU A 5 -43.45 -30.61 -17.68
N ARG A 6 -43.20 -29.38 -18.17
CA ARG A 6 -43.86 -28.05 -17.93
C ARG A 6 -45.20 -27.96 -17.15
N LEU A 7 -45.37 -26.87 -16.36
CA LEU A 7 -46.32 -25.75 -16.64
C LEU A 7 -46.15 -24.53 -15.68
N THR A 8 -46.88 -23.43 -15.92
CA THR A 8 -46.52 -22.03 -15.56
C THR A 8 -47.60 -21.21 -14.81
N LYS A 9 -47.18 -20.11 -14.15
CA LYS A 9 -47.97 -18.92 -13.67
C LYS A 9 -48.98 -19.21 -12.53
N GLU A 10 -48.98 -18.49 -11.40
CA GLU A 10 -49.52 -17.12 -11.23
C GLU A 10 -49.32 -16.55 -9.80
N LYS A 11 -49.52 -15.21 -9.68
CA LYS A 11 -50.06 -14.45 -8.52
C LYS A 11 -49.25 -14.30 -7.21
N LEU A 12 -48.64 -13.11 -7.09
CA LEU A 12 -48.54 -12.38 -5.82
C LEU A 12 -49.94 -12.02 -5.27
N PHE A 13 -50.12 -12.06 -3.95
CA PHE A 13 -51.07 -11.19 -3.23
C PHE A 13 -50.72 -11.06 -1.73
N THR A 14 -50.85 -9.85 -1.18
CA THR A 14 -51.00 -9.47 0.26
C THR A 14 -49.95 -9.87 1.32
N SER A 15 -49.38 -8.87 2.00
CA SER A 15 -49.78 -8.51 3.38
C SER A 15 -49.28 -7.11 3.80
N LEU A 16 -50.09 -6.40 4.61
CA LEU A 16 -49.71 -5.23 5.43
C LEU A 16 -48.90 -5.75 6.67
N HIS A 17 -48.33 -5.00 7.63
CA HIS A 17 -48.49 -3.64 8.20
C HIS A 17 -47.11 -3.26 8.85
N MET A 18 -46.82 -2.16 9.60
CA MET A 18 -47.55 -1.02 10.17
C MET A 18 -46.55 0.14 10.47
N CYS A 19 -47.01 1.39 10.63
CA CYS A 19 -46.70 2.33 11.74
C CYS A 19 -47.13 3.78 11.43
N THR A 20 -47.40 4.57 12.48
CA THR A 20 -48.12 5.85 12.45
C THR A 20 -47.30 7.00 13.04
N GLY A 21 -47.62 8.26 12.67
CA GLY A 21 -47.09 9.45 13.35
C GLY A 21 -47.39 10.78 12.64
N TYR A 22 -48.21 11.63 13.25
CA TYR A 22 -48.49 13.03 12.85
C TYR A 22 -48.69 13.87 14.12
N PRO A 23 -48.31 15.16 14.11
CA PRO A 23 -49.10 16.17 14.82
C PRO A 23 -49.26 17.52 14.07
N ALA A 24 -50.47 17.76 13.57
CA ALA A 24 -51.35 18.93 13.77
C ALA A 24 -50.80 20.39 13.96
N LEU A 25 -51.26 21.34 13.09
CA LEU A 25 -52.13 22.53 13.39
C LEU A 25 -51.84 23.90 12.70
N HIS A 26 -52.79 24.28 11.81
CA HIS A 26 -53.48 25.59 11.67
C HIS A 26 -52.92 26.87 10.95
N ARG A 27 -53.58 27.15 9.81
CA ARG A 27 -54.37 28.37 9.41
C ARG A 27 -53.82 29.43 8.42
N SER A 28 -54.66 29.67 7.40
CA SER A 28 -54.89 30.88 6.56
C SER A 28 -53.72 31.42 5.71
N SER A 29 -53.83 31.52 4.38
CA SER A 29 -54.85 32.32 3.68
C SER A 29 -54.88 32.08 2.14
N SER A 30 -56.03 32.37 1.51
CA SER A 30 -56.25 32.62 0.06
C SER A 30 -55.45 31.82 -1.00
N LEU A 31 -56.03 30.72 -1.50
CA LEU A 31 -55.64 30.18 -2.82
C LEU A 31 -56.30 30.97 -3.95
N ASN A 32 -55.50 31.66 -4.76
CA ASN A 32 -55.92 32.21 -6.04
C ASN A 32 -56.00 31.08 -7.08
N VAL A 33 -57.23 30.70 -7.48
CA VAL A 33 -57.50 29.63 -8.46
C VAL A 33 -56.93 29.92 -9.86
N ASN A 34 -56.57 31.17 -10.16
CA ASN A 34 -56.06 31.59 -11.47
C ASN A 34 -54.56 31.31 -11.74
N VAL A 35 -53.78 30.83 -10.76
CA VAL A 35 -52.34 30.54 -10.98
C VAL A 35 -52.12 29.13 -11.53
N PHE A 36 -52.99 28.17 -11.20
CA PHE A 36 -52.85 26.78 -11.66
C PHE A 36 -53.20 26.59 -13.15
N PHE A 37 -54.01 27.48 -13.72
CA PHE A 37 -54.47 27.38 -15.12
C PHE A 37 -53.48 27.97 -16.14
N VAL A 38 -52.60 28.89 -15.72
CA VAL A 38 -51.61 29.54 -16.61
C VAL A 38 -50.32 28.72 -16.71
N HIS A 39 -49.97 27.93 -15.68
CA HIS A 39 -48.74 27.14 -15.67
C HIS A 39 -48.86 25.78 -16.40
N MET A 40 -50.07 25.31 -16.73
CA MET A 40 -50.27 24.10 -17.55
C MET A 40 -50.14 24.34 -19.06
N LEU A 41 -50.17 25.60 -19.52
CA LEU A 41 -50.22 25.94 -20.96
C LEU A 41 -48.85 26.25 -21.60
N THR A 42 -47.75 26.19 -20.84
CA THR A 42 -46.39 26.47 -21.33
C THR A 42 -45.49 25.23 -21.43
N VAL A 43 -46.01 24.02 -21.19
CA VAL A 43 -45.29 22.74 -21.34
C VAL A 43 -46.13 21.75 -22.15
N MET A 44 -46.33 22.04 -23.44
CA MET A 44 -47.02 21.12 -24.38
C MET A 44 -46.41 21.12 -25.81
N THR A 45 -45.10 20.89 -25.93
CA THR A 45 -44.50 20.32 -27.15
C THR A 45 -44.56 18.79 -27.09
N ASP A 46 -45.73 18.27 -26.74
CA ASP A 46 -45.93 16.89 -26.32
C ASP A 46 -46.12 15.95 -27.54
N PRO A 47 -45.35 14.85 -27.67
CA PRO A 47 -45.64 13.78 -28.62
C PRO A 47 -47.09 13.28 -28.55
N ILE A 48 -47.74 13.35 -27.38
CA ILE A 48 -49.16 13.03 -27.21
C ILE A 48 -50.06 13.94 -28.06
N SER A 49 -49.72 15.22 -28.25
CA SER A 49 -50.48 16.12 -29.14
C SER A 49 -50.33 15.74 -30.62
N ILE A 50 -49.16 15.25 -31.02
CA ILE A 50 -48.90 14.76 -32.39
C ILE A 50 -49.64 13.45 -32.64
N ILE A 51 -49.59 12.51 -31.67
CA ILE A 51 -50.31 11.23 -31.72
C ILE A 51 -51.83 11.47 -31.69
N SER A 52 -52.32 12.42 -30.90
CA SER A 52 -53.72 12.82 -30.85
C SER A 52 -54.20 13.41 -32.19
N PHE A 53 -53.41 14.30 -32.80
CA PHE A 53 -53.72 14.88 -34.11
C PHE A 53 -53.68 13.85 -35.24
N ALA A 54 -52.66 12.98 -35.26
CA ALA A 54 -52.57 11.87 -36.21
C ALA A 54 -53.72 10.85 -36.03
N SER A 55 -54.12 10.58 -34.78
CA SER A 55 -55.28 9.74 -34.47
C SER A 55 -56.59 10.37 -34.93
N ALA A 56 -56.77 11.69 -34.75
CA ALA A 56 -57.92 12.42 -35.27
C ALA A 56 -57.98 12.35 -36.82
N LEU A 57 -56.84 12.47 -37.50
CA LEU A 57 -56.72 12.34 -38.96
C LEU A 57 -57.02 10.92 -39.47
N ILE A 58 -56.44 9.89 -38.84
CA ILE A 58 -56.76 8.48 -39.15
C ILE A 58 -58.26 8.25 -38.96
N GLN A 59 -58.84 8.70 -37.84
CA GLN A 59 -60.27 8.60 -37.59
C GLN A 59 -61.13 9.40 -38.59
N LEU A 60 -60.62 10.50 -39.17
CA LEU A 60 -61.31 11.29 -40.21
C LEU A 60 -61.29 10.62 -41.58
N THR A 61 -60.16 10.02 -41.97
CA THR A 61 -60.05 9.23 -43.22
C THR A 61 -60.83 7.91 -43.14
N GLU A 62 -60.85 7.28 -41.96
CA GLU A 62 -61.69 6.11 -41.69
C GLU A 62 -63.19 6.49 -41.67
N PHE A 63 -63.53 7.68 -41.14
CA PHE A 63 -64.87 8.26 -41.18
C PHE A 63 -65.37 8.44 -42.61
N SER A 64 -64.61 9.09 -43.50
CA SER A 64 -65.08 9.32 -44.87
C SER A 64 -65.20 8.03 -45.69
N THR A 65 -64.28 7.10 -45.50
CA THR A 65 -64.33 5.77 -46.12
C THR A 65 -65.58 5.00 -45.65
N LYS A 66 -65.90 5.05 -44.34
CA LYS A 66 -67.11 4.41 -43.77
C LYS A 66 -68.41 5.08 -44.21
N VAL A 67 -68.44 6.41 -44.37
CA VAL A 67 -69.60 7.15 -44.90
C VAL A 67 -69.81 6.83 -46.37
N ALA A 68 -68.76 6.84 -47.20
CA ALA A 68 -68.85 6.50 -48.63
C ALA A 68 -69.33 5.05 -48.86
N ILE A 69 -68.79 4.08 -48.11
CA ILE A 69 -69.24 2.66 -48.19
C ILE A 69 -70.70 2.52 -47.76
N ARG A 70 -71.14 3.20 -46.68
CA ARG A 70 -72.53 3.08 -46.19
C ARG A 70 -73.56 3.88 -46.99
N LEU A 71 -73.17 4.89 -47.75
CA LEU A 71 -74.03 5.52 -48.75
C LEU A 71 -74.30 4.56 -49.92
N TYR A 72 -73.29 3.78 -50.34
CA TYR A 72 -73.43 2.72 -51.34
C TYR A 72 -74.37 1.58 -50.86
N ASP A 73 -74.23 1.15 -49.60
CA ASP A 73 -75.08 0.10 -49.00
C ASP A 73 -76.55 0.52 -48.74
N PHE A 74 -76.88 1.82 -48.83
CA PHE A 74 -78.21 2.35 -48.47
C PHE A 74 -79.35 1.92 -49.41
N GLN A 75 -79.05 1.21 -50.51
CA GLN A 75 -80.10 0.52 -51.30
C GLN A 75 -80.80 -0.62 -50.54
N SER A 76 -80.32 -1.06 -49.37
CA SER A 76 -80.70 -2.37 -48.82
C SER A 76 -81.40 -2.44 -47.44
N ARG A 77 -81.09 -1.60 -46.43
CA ARG A 77 -81.71 -1.68 -45.08
C ARG A 77 -81.83 -0.32 -44.34
N GLU A 78 -82.97 -0.11 -43.66
CA GLU A 78 -83.48 1.22 -43.28
C GLU A 78 -83.13 1.73 -41.86
N SER A 79 -82.29 1.04 -41.06
CA SER A 79 -82.30 1.20 -39.59
C SER A 79 -81.07 1.77 -38.87
N ASP A 80 -79.94 2.04 -39.54
CA ASP A 80 -78.65 2.31 -38.85
C ASP A 80 -78.04 3.72 -39.05
N LEU A 81 -78.64 4.56 -39.90
CA LEU A 81 -78.13 5.91 -40.25
C LEU A 81 -78.02 6.90 -39.05
N PRO A 82 -78.99 6.99 -38.11
CA PRO A 82 -78.96 8.04 -37.08
C PRO A 82 -77.84 7.90 -36.04
N LYS A 83 -77.40 6.67 -35.74
CA LYS A 83 -76.36 6.42 -34.73
C LYS A 83 -74.98 6.88 -35.19
N ALA A 84 -74.65 6.63 -36.46
CA ALA A 84 -73.39 7.08 -37.04
C ALA A 84 -73.30 8.62 -37.05
N LEU A 85 -74.33 9.30 -37.56
CA LEU A 85 -74.38 10.76 -37.62
C LEU A 85 -74.35 11.42 -36.22
N HIS A 86 -74.93 10.78 -35.19
CA HIS A 86 -74.75 11.24 -33.81
C HIS A 86 -73.32 11.06 -33.28
N ALA A 87 -72.66 9.94 -33.56
CA ALA A 87 -71.26 9.72 -33.18
C ALA A 87 -70.31 10.73 -33.87
N ILE A 88 -70.65 11.17 -35.08
CA ILE A 88 -69.93 12.21 -35.83
C ILE A 88 -70.08 13.57 -35.14
N ARG A 89 -71.31 13.97 -34.77
CA ARG A 89 -71.59 15.22 -34.04
C ARG A 89 -70.83 15.32 -32.71
N ILE A 90 -70.62 14.19 -32.01
CA ILE A 90 -69.85 14.15 -30.75
C ILE A 90 -68.36 14.45 -30.99
N LYS A 91 -67.81 14.13 -32.17
CA LYS A 91 -66.38 14.33 -32.49
C LYS A 91 -66.05 15.69 -33.09
N LEU A 92 -67.02 16.38 -33.68
CA LEU A 92 -66.81 17.67 -34.36
C LEU A 92 -66.08 18.72 -33.48
N PRO A 93 -66.45 18.92 -32.19
CA PRO A 93 -65.79 19.93 -31.35
C PRO A 93 -64.29 19.69 -31.15
N LEU A 94 -63.83 18.43 -31.07
CA LEU A 94 -62.42 18.08 -30.92
C LEU A 94 -61.59 18.45 -32.16
N ILE A 95 -62.22 18.46 -33.34
CA ILE A 95 -61.60 18.85 -34.61
C ILE A 95 -61.55 20.38 -34.69
N THR A 96 -62.61 21.07 -34.25
CA THR A 96 -62.65 22.54 -34.15
C THR A 96 -61.54 23.05 -33.22
N ASP A 97 -61.41 22.51 -32.00
CA ASP A 97 -60.34 22.85 -31.05
C ASP A 97 -58.95 22.67 -31.67
N ALA A 98 -58.71 21.57 -32.39
CA ALA A 98 -57.44 21.32 -33.06
C ALA A 98 -57.11 22.36 -34.15
N VAL A 99 -58.12 22.84 -34.89
CA VAL A 99 -57.98 23.90 -35.90
C VAL A 99 -57.82 25.28 -35.24
N ASP A 100 -58.47 25.53 -34.10
CA ASP A 100 -58.32 26.75 -33.31
C ASP A 100 -56.92 26.87 -32.67
N VAL A 101 -56.32 25.76 -32.23
CA VAL A 101 -54.91 25.73 -31.78
C VAL A 101 -53.96 26.12 -32.91
N ILE A 102 -54.18 25.62 -34.14
CA ILE A 102 -53.37 25.99 -35.32
C ILE A 102 -53.57 27.47 -35.67
N HIS A 103 -54.80 27.97 -35.59
CA HIS A 103 -55.11 29.39 -35.78
C HIS A 103 -54.36 30.27 -34.76
N GLY A 104 -54.41 29.92 -33.47
CA GLY A 104 -53.71 30.64 -32.40
C GLY A 104 -52.19 30.65 -32.60
N LEU A 105 -51.60 29.54 -33.04
CA LEU A 105 -50.17 29.50 -33.37
C LEU A 105 -49.83 30.38 -34.58
N ALA A 106 -50.70 30.42 -35.61
CA ALA A 106 -50.48 31.23 -36.80
C ALA A 106 -50.62 32.75 -36.57
N THR A 107 -51.38 33.19 -35.57
CA THR A 107 -51.53 34.61 -35.23
C THR A 107 -50.43 35.16 -34.32
N THR A 108 -49.61 34.31 -33.67
CA THR A 108 -48.52 34.73 -32.75
C THR A 108 -47.31 35.42 -33.42
N GLY A 109 -47.37 35.75 -34.71
CA GLY A 109 -46.32 36.52 -35.41
C GLY A 109 -45.02 35.75 -35.73
N LYS A 110 -44.92 34.46 -35.36
CA LYS A 110 -43.77 33.59 -35.67
C LYS A 110 -43.85 32.94 -37.06
N LEU A 111 -44.39 33.64 -38.06
CA LEU A 111 -44.56 33.14 -39.43
C LEU A 111 -43.99 34.16 -40.44
N GLY A 112 -43.35 33.65 -41.49
CA GLY A 112 -42.84 34.49 -42.58
C GLY A 112 -43.96 35.26 -43.29
N TYR A 113 -43.66 36.49 -43.71
CA TYR A 113 -44.65 37.48 -44.18
C TYR A 113 -45.55 37.00 -45.33
N ALA A 114 -45.06 36.10 -46.19
CA ALA A 114 -45.84 35.48 -47.27
C ALA A 114 -46.60 34.22 -46.84
N THR A 115 -46.08 33.47 -45.86
CA THR A 115 -46.64 32.18 -45.41
C THR A 115 -47.78 32.36 -44.40
N GLN A 116 -47.70 33.40 -43.56
CA GLN A 116 -48.72 33.71 -42.56
C GLN A 116 -50.15 33.86 -43.15
N PRO A 117 -50.40 34.70 -44.18
CA PRO A 117 -51.73 34.82 -44.77
C PRO A 117 -52.19 33.54 -45.46
N ALA A 118 -51.29 32.77 -46.08
CA ALA A 118 -51.65 31.50 -46.72
C ALA A 118 -52.16 30.45 -45.72
N VAL A 119 -51.46 30.27 -44.59
CA VAL A 119 -51.87 29.34 -43.53
C VAL A 119 -53.16 29.81 -42.86
N LEU A 120 -53.29 31.11 -42.56
CA LEU A 120 -54.52 31.66 -41.96
C LEU A 120 -55.74 31.47 -42.88
N ASN A 121 -55.59 31.68 -44.19
CA ASN A 121 -56.68 31.46 -45.16
C ASN A 121 -57.11 29.98 -45.23
N ILE A 122 -56.16 29.03 -45.23
CA ILE A 122 -56.46 27.59 -45.24
C ILE A 122 -57.17 27.18 -43.93
N VAL A 123 -56.68 27.66 -42.79
CA VAL A 123 -57.28 27.41 -41.47
C VAL A 123 -58.70 28.00 -41.39
N GLN A 124 -58.92 29.19 -41.96
CA GLN A 124 -60.24 29.82 -42.03
C GLN A 124 -61.20 29.04 -42.94
N ALA A 125 -60.76 28.63 -44.13
CA ALA A 125 -61.53 27.78 -45.03
C ALA A 125 -61.90 26.43 -44.37
N CYS A 126 -60.98 25.80 -43.62
CA CYS A 126 -61.28 24.63 -42.80
C CYS A 126 -62.43 24.87 -41.80
N LYS A 127 -62.45 26.02 -41.10
CA LYS A 127 -63.52 26.34 -40.15
C LYS A 127 -64.86 26.54 -40.86
N GLU A 128 -64.87 27.19 -42.01
CA GLU A 128 -66.09 27.43 -42.81
C GLU A 128 -66.68 26.13 -43.36
N GLU A 129 -65.84 25.18 -43.78
CA GLU A 129 -66.25 23.83 -44.21
C GLU A 129 -66.75 22.98 -43.03
N ILE A 130 -66.12 23.07 -41.84
CA ILE A 130 -66.60 22.40 -40.61
C ILE A 130 -67.95 22.98 -40.14
N GLN A 131 -68.14 24.30 -40.20
CA GLN A 131 -69.41 24.96 -39.86
C GLN A 131 -70.52 24.61 -40.87
N SER A 132 -70.17 24.52 -42.16
CA SER A 132 -71.07 24.02 -43.20
C SER A 132 -71.50 22.57 -42.92
N LEU A 133 -70.56 21.71 -42.51
CA LEU A 133 -70.86 20.34 -42.12
C LEU A 133 -71.77 20.25 -40.88
N ASP A 134 -71.55 21.06 -39.83
CA ASP A 134 -72.45 21.07 -38.66
C ASP A 134 -73.85 21.58 -39.02
N THR A 135 -73.95 22.60 -39.87
CA THR A 135 -75.23 23.12 -40.37
C THR A 135 -76.01 22.02 -41.12
N ILE A 136 -75.35 21.30 -42.03
CA ILE A 136 -75.92 20.17 -42.76
C ILE A 136 -76.32 19.03 -41.81
N LEU A 137 -75.51 18.72 -40.79
CA LEU A 137 -75.84 17.71 -39.78
C LEU A 137 -77.07 18.13 -38.94
N ASN A 138 -77.23 19.41 -38.62
CA ASN A 138 -78.40 19.94 -37.92
C ASN A 138 -79.70 19.87 -38.75
N GLU A 139 -79.62 20.06 -40.07
CA GLU A 139 -80.78 19.89 -40.97
C GLU A 139 -81.20 18.42 -41.13
N ILE A 140 -80.22 17.51 -41.23
CA ILE A 140 -80.43 16.09 -41.55
C ILE A 140 -80.77 15.24 -40.32
N LEU A 141 -80.23 15.55 -39.15
CA LEU A 141 -80.47 14.75 -37.94
C LEU A 141 -81.93 14.87 -37.44
N PRO A 142 -82.66 13.75 -37.25
CA PRO A 142 -83.96 13.77 -36.60
C PRO A 142 -83.83 13.94 -35.09
N ALA A 143 -84.66 14.80 -34.49
CA ALA A 143 -84.76 14.88 -33.04
C ALA A 143 -85.53 13.67 -32.48
N SER A 144 -85.31 13.34 -31.20
CA SER A 144 -86.06 12.27 -30.52
C SER A 144 -87.59 12.48 -30.55
N THR A 145 -88.01 13.74 -30.66
CA THR A 145 -89.40 14.23 -30.74
C THR A 145 -89.98 14.32 -32.17
N ASP A 146 -89.21 14.05 -33.24
CA ASP A 146 -89.71 14.13 -34.61
C ASP A 146 -90.68 12.97 -34.94
N SER A 147 -91.77 13.25 -35.68
CA SER A 147 -92.75 12.25 -36.12
C SER A 147 -92.20 11.33 -37.22
N ARG A 148 -92.76 10.11 -37.40
CA ARG A 148 -92.32 9.15 -38.44
C ARG A 148 -92.23 9.79 -39.84
N TRP A 149 -93.20 10.62 -40.21
CA TRP A 149 -93.20 11.35 -41.48
C TRP A 149 -92.06 12.38 -41.58
N LYS A 150 -91.82 13.18 -40.53
CA LYS A 150 -90.68 14.12 -40.49
C LYS A 150 -89.34 13.39 -40.59
N ARG A 151 -89.19 12.22 -39.95
CA ARG A 151 -87.98 11.38 -40.07
C ARG A 151 -87.78 10.88 -41.50
N GLY A 152 -88.83 10.45 -42.18
CA GLY A 152 -88.79 10.06 -43.60
C GLY A 152 -88.40 11.22 -44.52
N VAL A 153 -88.97 12.42 -44.33
CA VAL A 153 -88.62 13.61 -45.11
C VAL A 153 -87.16 14.02 -44.87
N LYS A 154 -86.65 13.99 -43.63
CA LYS A 154 -85.23 14.24 -43.32
C LYS A 154 -84.29 13.20 -43.94
N ALA A 155 -84.69 11.92 -43.96
CA ALA A 155 -83.94 10.86 -44.63
C ALA A 155 -83.87 11.06 -46.16
N ILE A 156 -84.94 11.55 -46.80
CA ILE A 156 -84.91 11.89 -48.23
C ILE A 156 -84.08 13.17 -48.49
N ALA A 157 -84.14 14.14 -47.58
CA ALA A 157 -83.32 15.35 -47.67
C ALA A 157 -81.80 15.05 -47.60
N SER A 158 -81.39 14.02 -46.84
CA SER A 158 -79.98 13.62 -46.73
C SER A 158 -79.38 13.17 -48.08
N LEU A 159 -80.15 12.42 -48.88
CA LEU A 159 -79.77 11.99 -50.24
C LEU A 159 -79.50 13.17 -51.18
N LYS A 160 -80.20 14.29 -50.99
CA LYS A 160 -79.99 15.51 -51.80
C LYS A 160 -78.74 16.30 -51.38
N GLN A 161 -78.23 16.07 -50.17
CA GLN A 161 -77.03 16.71 -49.62
C GLN A 161 -75.77 15.83 -49.75
N GLU A 162 -75.91 14.57 -50.14
CA GLU A 162 -74.81 13.60 -50.29
C GLU A 162 -73.61 14.15 -51.07
N ARG A 163 -73.84 14.71 -52.26
CA ARG A 163 -72.77 15.31 -53.09
C ARG A 163 -72.06 16.48 -52.39
N LYS A 164 -72.78 17.27 -51.58
CA LYS A 164 -72.17 18.35 -50.78
C LYS A 164 -71.28 17.79 -49.69
N ILE A 165 -71.75 16.77 -48.96
CA ILE A 165 -70.95 16.11 -47.90
C ILE A 165 -69.67 15.48 -48.46
N GLN A 166 -69.74 14.86 -49.64
CA GLN A 166 -68.55 14.34 -50.34
C GLN A 166 -67.60 15.45 -50.79
N GLN A 167 -68.12 16.61 -51.22
CA GLN A 167 -67.31 17.75 -51.65
C GLN A 167 -66.63 18.47 -50.45
N ILE A 168 -67.37 18.68 -49.35
CA ILE A 168 -66.83 19.16 -48.07
C ILE A 168 -65.71 18.22 -47.57
N HIS A 169 -65.91 16.89 -47.68
CA HIS A 169 -64.86 15.93 -47.32
C HIS A 169 -63.59 16.09 -48.17
N PHE A 170 -63.74 16.24 -49.49
CA PHE A 170 -62.59 16.41 -50.40
C PHE A 170 -61.73 17.60 -49.98
N TYR A 171 -62.33 18.78 -49.81
CA TYR A 171 -61.60 19.99 -49.40
C TYR A 171 -61.01 19.89 -47.99
N LEU A 172 -61.76 19.37 -47.01
CA LEU A 172 -61.22 19.16 -45.66
C LEU A 172 -60.01 18.21 -45.65
N LYS A 173 -60.01 17.18 -46.49
CA LYS A 173 -58.85 16.28 -46.62
C LYS A 173 -57.65 17.01 -47.21
N GLU A 174 -57.82 17.75 -48.31
CA GLU A 174 -56.76 18.49 -49.00
C GLU A 174 -56.13 19.56 -48.07
N TYR A 175 -56.94 20.36 -47.38
CA TYR A 175 -56.45 21.36 -46.43
C TYR A 175 -55.71 20.73 -45.23
N LEU A 176 -56.21 19.62 -44.68
CA LEU A 176 -55.54 18.94 -43.56
C LEU A 176 -54.23 18.27 -43.98
N GLU A 177 -54.11 17.73 -45.20
CA GLU A 177 -52.85 17.21 -45.75
C GLU A 177 -51.80 18.33 -45.90
N ILE A 178 -52.20 19.51 -46.38
CA ILE A 178 -51.31 20.70 -46.48
C ILE A 178 -50.84 21.17 -45.10
N LEU A 179 -51.74 21.26 -44.12
CA LEU A 179 -51.40 21.63 -42.74
C LEU A 179 -50.48 20.59 -42.05
N CYS A 180 -50.65 19.31 -42.37
CA CYS A 180 -49.75 18.23 -41.96
C CYS A 180 -48.34 18.36 -42.53
N HIS A 181 -48.23 18.67 -43.83
CA HIS A 181 -46.95 18.85 -44.49
C HIS A 181 -46.22 20.09 -43.95
N TYR A 182 -46.96 21.18 -43.72
CA TYR A 182 -46.43 22.38 -43.07
C TYR A 182 -45.88 22.09 -41.66
N ARG A 183 -46.62 21.32 -40.83
CA ARG A 183 -46.19 21.00 -39.46
C ARG A 183 -45.02 20.02 -39.39
N THR A 184 -44.90 19.08 -40.33
CA THR A 184 -43.75 18.14 -40.38
C THR A 184 -42.49 18.77 -40.97
N ILE A 185 -42.61 19.76 -41.85
CA ILE A 185 -41.48 20.61 -42.25
C ILE A 185 -41.05 21.48 -41.06
N ARG A 186 -41.99 22.16 -40.38
CA ARG A 186 -41.62 23.00 -39.24
C ARG A 186 -41.07 22.22 -38.05
N SER A 187 -41.53 20.99 -37.78
CA SER A 187 -40.91 20.15 -36.73
C SER A 187 -39.49 19.69 -37.08
N ARG A 188 -39.07 19.79 -38.36
CA ARG A 188 -37.67 19.63 -38.76
C ARG A 188 -36.89 20.94 -38.64
N GLU A 189 -37.50 22.08 -38.93
CA GLU A 189 -36.86 23.39 -38.72
C GLU A 189 -36.68 23.72 -37.22
N ASP A 190 -37.69 23.46 -36.38
CA ASP A 190 -37.56 23.57 -34.91
C ASP A 190 -36.54 22.55 -34.34
N GLN A 191 -36.23 21.45 -35.05
CA GLN A 191 -35.12 20.53 -34.72
C GLN A 191 -33.74 21.04 -35.20
N ILE A 192 -33.71 21.95 -36.18
CA ILE A 192 -32.48 22.56 -36.72
C ILE A 192 -32.12 23.85 -35.95
N ASP A 193 -33.11 24.54 -35.39
CA ASP A 193 -32.92 25.77 -34.60
C ASP A 193 -32.57 25.52 -33.11
N HIS A 194 -32.43 24.25 -32.70
CA HIS A 194 -31.95 23.87 -31.36
C HIS A 194 -30.44 24.12 -31.12
N SER A 195 -29.74 24.78 -32.04
CA SER A 195 -28.29 25.06 -31.95
C SER A 195 -27.88 26.13 -30.93
N MET A 196 -28.81 26.66 -30.13
CA MET A 196 -28.54 27.73 -29.13
C MET A 196 -28.93 27.40 -27.67
N PHE A 197 -29.27 26.15 -27.34
CA PHE A 197 -29.38 25.71 -25.94
C PHE A 197 -28.12 24.97 -25.50
N HIS A 198 -27.09 25.71 -25.10
CA HIS A 198 -26.11 25.19 -24.15
C HIS A 198 -26.75 25.19 -22.76
N ASP A 199 -27.47 24.11 -22.46
CA ASP A 199 -27.87 23.76 -21.11
C ASP A 199 -26.64 23.62 -20.18
N ALA A 200 -26.88 23.71 -18.87
CA ALA A 200 -25.83 23.74 -17.85
C ALA A 200 -24.76 22.65 -18.02
N PRO A 201 -23.47 22.93 -17.69
CA PRO A 201 -22.39 22.00 -17.97
C PRO A 201 -22.62 20.65 -17.31
N LEU A 202 -22.58 19.62 -18.14
CA LEU A 202 -22.77 18.24 -17.70
C LEU A 202 -21.65 17.83 -16.73
N CYS A 203 -22.08 17.41 -15.54
CA CYS A 203 -21.21 16.83 -14.52
C CYS A 203 -21.57 15.35 -14.32
N THR A 204 -20.56 14.49 -14.27
CA THR A 204 -20.72 13.06 -13.98
C THR A 204 -19.83 12.57 -12.84
N ILE A 205 -19.32 13.48 -12.00
CA ILE A 205 -18.58 13.12 -10.77
C ILE A 205 -19.50 12.25 -9.89
N PRO A 206 -19.09 11.01 -9.52
CA PRO A 206 -19.96 10.09 -8.79
C PRO A 206 -20.08 10.39 -7.28
N PHE A 207 -19.25 11.30 -6.75
CA PHE A 207 -19.15 11.58 -5.31
C PHE A 207 -19.24 13.08 -5.00
N SER A 208 -19.78 13.41 -3.83
CA SER A 208 -19.74 14.75 -3.26
C SER A 208 -18.30 15.20 -2.97
N ARG A 209 -18.10 16.49 -2.73
CA ARG A 209 -16.84 17.00 -2.16
C ARG A 209 -16.64 16.39 -0.76
N ASP A 210 -15.40 16.33 -0.32
CA ASP A 210 -15.01 15.82 1.00
C ASP A 210 -14.57 16.97 1.91
N ASP A 211 -15.40 17.30 2.90
CA ASP A 211 -15.12 18.34 3.88
C ASP A 211 -13.96 17.94 4.83
N ASP A 212 -13.65 16.64 4.91
CA ASP A 212 -12.49 16.12 5.65
C ASP A 212 -11.19 16.20 4.85
N PHE A 213 -11.19 16.69 3.60
CA PHE A 213 -9.94 16.82 2.84
C PHE A 213 -8.95 17.72 3.58
N VAL A 214 -7.68 17.30 3.63
CA VAL A 214 -6.58 18.01 4.29
C VAL A 214 -5.37 18.08 3.37
N GLY A 215 -4.69 19.21 3.42
CA GLY A 215 -3.34 19.35 2.89
C GLY A 215 -3.23 19.50 1.38
N ARG A 216 -2.05 19.14 0.85
CA ARG A 216 -1.77 18.97 -0.59
C ARG A 216 -2.00 20.19 -1.50
N SER A 217 -2.10 21.40 -0.95
CA SER A 217 -2.24 22.65 -1.69
C SER A 217 -1.15 22.86 -2.76
N GLY A 218 0.11 22.55 -2.41
CA GLY A 218 1.24 22.58 -3.35
C GLY A 218 1.10 21.58 -4.50
N LEU A 219 0.66 20.35 -4.21
CA LEU A 219 0.44 19.31 -5.22
C LEU A 219 -0.72 19.67 -6.17
N LEU A 220 -1.82 20.21 -5.64
CA LEU A 220 -2.96 20.68 -6.45
C LEU A 220 -2.58 21.87 -7.34
N SER A 221 -1.75 22.78 -6.83
CA SER A 221 -1.21 23.90 -7.61
C SER A 221 -0.31 23.43 -8.76
N GLU A 222 0.55 22.45 -8.49
CA GLU A 222 1.43 21.84 -9.50
C GLU A 222 0.65 21.01 -10.54
N LEU A 223 -0.39 20.29 -10.11
CA LEU A 223 -1.32 19.56 -10.97
C LEU A 223 -1.97 20.53 -11.97
N ASN A 224 -2.59 21.61 -11.47
CA ASN A 224 -3.20 22.65 -12.31
C ASN A 224 -2.19 23.20 -13.33
N ARG A 225 -1.00 23.61 -12.85
CA ARG A 225 0.06 24.17 -13.69
C ARG A 225 0.49 23.24 -14.83
N ARG A 226 0.69 21.95 -14.55
CA ARG A 226 1.11 20.97 -15.58
C ARG A 226 -0.01 20.54 -16.52
N LEU A 227 -1.24 20.43 -16.02
CA LEU A 227 -2.40 20.05 -16.83
C LEU A 227 -2.76 21.16 -17.83
N LEU A 228 -2.72 22.42 -17.42
CA LEU A 228 -2.89 23.59 -18.29
C LEU A 228 -1.80 23.69 -19.38
N ALA A 229 -0.59 23.15 -19.14
CA ALA A 229 0.51 23.24 -20.11
C ALA A 229 0.45 22.21 -21.24
N LYS A 230 -0.28 21.09 -21.07
CA LYS A 230 -0.19 19.94 -21.99
C LYS A 230 -1.45 19.09 -22.16
N HIS A 231 -2.59 19.52 -21.63
CA HIS A 231 -3.91 18.92 -21.78
C HIS A 231 -4.09 17.49 -21.25
N ARG A 232 -3.02 16.76 -20.94
CA ARG A 232 -3.06 15.45 -20.28
C ARG A 232 -2.07 15.40 -19.11
N LEU A 233 -2.47 14.74 -18.03
CA LEU A 233 -1.63 14.53 -16.85
C LEU A 233 -1.97 13.20 -16.18
N SER A 234 -0.97 12.50 -15.67
CA SER A 234 -1.16 11.31 -14.83
C SER A 234 -0.79 11.55 -13.37
N LEU A 235 -1.67 11.14 -12.45
CA LEU A 235 -1.41 10.98 -11.02
C LEU A 235 -1.09 9.50 -10.74
N THR A 236 0.11 9.27 -10.24
CA THR A 236 0.70 7.95 -9.98
C THR A 236 1.02 7.79 -8.50
N GLY A 237 1.21 6.56 -8.03
CA GLY A 237 1.57 6.29 -6.63
C GLY A 237 0.83 5.09 -6.05
N ILE A 238 1.15 4.73 -4.81
CA ILE A 238 0.65 3.52 -4.16
C ILE A 238 -0.89 3.52 -4.01
N GLY A 239 -1.50 2.32 -3.92
CA GLY A 239 -2.92 2.18 -3.57
C GLY A 239 -3.22 2.84 -2.21
N GLY A 240 -4.40 3.43 -2.04
CA GLY A 240 -4.78 4.09 -0.77
C GLY A 240 -4.15 5.47 -0.50
N VAL A 241 -3.20 5.95 -1.31
CA VAL A 241 -2.58 7.28 -1.13
C VAL A 241 -3.51 8.47 -1.45
N GLY A 242 -4.69 8.22 -2.01
CA GLY A 242 -5.71 9.26 -2.25
C GLY A 242 -5.69 9.89 -3.64
N LYS A 243 -5.12 9.24 -4.67
CA LYS A 243 -5.12 9.74 -6.07
C LYS A 243 -6.52 10.14 -6.57
N SER A 244 -7.50 9.25 -6.42
CA SER A 244 -8.90 9.50 -6.80
C SER A 244 -9.51 10.65 -5.98
N GLN A 245 -9.13 10.79 -4.71
CA GLN A 245 -9.58 11.89 -3.85
C GLN A 245 -9.04 13.24 -4.30
N ILE A 246 -7.77 13.30 -4.71
CA ILE A 246 -7.15 14.49 -5.31
C ILE A 246 -7.84 14.83 -6.63
N ALA A 247 -8.20 13.84 -7.45
CA ALA A 247 -8.95 14.06 -8.69
C ALA A 247 -10.38 14.59 -8.43
N ILE A 248 -11.09 14.09 -7.42
CA ILE A 248 -12.41 14.59 -6.99
C ILE A 248 -12.31 16.05 -6.54
N GLU A 249 -11.37 16.36 -5.64
CA GLU A 249 -11.18 17.72 -5.12
C GLU A 249 -10.76 18.71 -6.22
N TYR A 250 -9.91 18.26 -7.16
CA TYR A 250 -9.56 19.05 -8.34
C TYR A 250 -10.77 19.32 -9.26
N CYS A 251 -11.67 18.35 -9.44
CA CYS A 251 -12.90 18.54 -10.23
C CYS A 251 -13.83 19.55 -9.58
N HIS A 252 -14.08 19.45 -8.27
CA HIS A 252 -14.91 20.41 -7.52
C HIS A 252 -14.29 21.81 -7.53
N THR A 253 -12.97 21.92 -7.36
CA THR A 253 -12.23 23.19 -7.48
C THR A 253 -12.33 23.78 -8.89
N THR A 254 -12.28 22.94 -9.93
CA THR A 254 -12.45 23.38 -11.33
C THR A 254 -13.85 23.93 -11.57
N LEU A 255 -14.90 23.25 -11.09
CA LEU A 255 -16.29 23.70 -11.21
C LEU A 255 -16.58 24.98 -10.42
N GLN A 256 -15.91 25.19 -9.27
CA GLN A 256 -16.01 26.44 -8.50
C GLN A 256 -15.37 27.63 -9.23
N ASN A 257 -14.22 27.41 -9.88
CA ASN A 257 -13.48 28.44 -10.61
C ASN A 257 -14.07 28.74 -12.01
N ASP A 258 -14.60 27.71 -12.68
CA ASP A 258 -15.17 27.80 -14.03
C ASP A 258 -16.48 27.00 -14.12
N PRO A 259 -17.62 27.58 -13.67
CA PRO A 259 -18.95 26.95 -13.67
C PRO A 259 -19.56 26.73 -15.07
N ARG A 260 -18.75 26.76 -16.13
CA ARG A 260 -19.12 26.42 -17.52
C ARG A 260 -18.37 25.21 -18.06
N THR A 261 -17.46 24.62 -17.27
CA THR A 261 -16.66 23.46 -17.68
C THR A 261 -17.46 22.16 -17.53
N HIS A 262 -17.57 21.37 -18.59
CA HIS A 262 -18.11 20.02 -18.51
C HIS A 262 -17.13 19.09 -17.77
N VAL A 263 -17.62 18.23 -16.86
CA VAL A 263 -16.76 17.30 -16.11
C VAL A 263 -17.26 15.86 -16.25
N PHE A 264 -16.44 15.03 -16.89
CA PHE A 264 -16.73 13.63 -17.18
C PHE A 264 -15.83 12.70 -16.35
N TRP A 265 -16.45 11.80 -15.60
CA TRP A 265 -15.77 10.76 -14.81
C TRP A 265 -15.91 9.41 -15.51
N VAL A 266 -14.79 8.74 -15.76
CA VAL A 266 -14.70 7.43 -16.42
C VAL A 266 -13.99 6.45 -15.50
N HIS A 267 -14.66 5.37 -15.14
CA HIS A 267 -14.04 4.27 -14.40
C HIS A 267 -13.20 3.43 -15.36
N ALA A 268 -11.88 3.52 -15.20
CA ALA A 268 -10.88 3.05 -16.15
C ALA A 268 -10.23 1.70 -15.76
N SER A 269 -10.80 1.00 -14.77
CA SER A 269 -10.21 -0.21 -14.18
C SER A 269 -10.40 -1.51 -14.97
N ASN A 270 -11.31 -1.54 -15.95
CA ASN A 270 -11.43 -2.63 -16.93
C ASN A 270 -12.20 -2.14 -18.18
N PRO A 271 -12.15 -2.88 -19.31
CA PRO A 271 -12.77 -2.45 -20.56
C PRO A 271 -14.30 -2.26 -20.48
N ALA A 272 -15.00 -3.10 -19.70
CA ALA A 272 -16.45 -3.03 -19.58
C ALA A 272 -16.92 -1.77 -18.82
N ARG A 273 -16.26 -1.44 -17.70
CA ARG A 273 -16.53 -0.19 -16.94
C ARG A 273 -16.18 1.07 -17.75
N PHE A 274 -15.12 1.01 -18.55
CA PHE A 274 -14.73 2.11 -19.43
C PHE A 274 -15.80 2.37 -20.50
N GLU A 275 -16.30 1.31 -21.15
CA GLU A 275 -17.34 1.43 -22.17
C GLU A 275 -18.70 1.83 -21.60
N GLU A 276 -19.09 1.29 -20.44
CA GLU A 276 -20.32 1.69 -19.73
C GLU A 276 -20.32 3.19 -19.38
N ALA A 277 -19.17 3.72 -18.92
CA ALA A 277 -19.01 5.14 -18.65
C ALA A 277 -19.16 5.98 -19.93
N TYR A 278 -18.57 5.56 -21.06
CA TYR A 278 -18.76 6.23 -22.35
C TYR A 278 -20.22 6.17 -22.83
N ARG A 279 -20.95 5.05 -22.65
CA ARG A 279 -22.39 4.99 -22.91
C ARG A 279 -23.20 5.94 -22.03
N ASN A 280 -22.81 6.12 -20.77
CA ASN A 280 -23.45 7.06 -19.86
C ASN A 280 -23.21 8.52 -20.29
N ILE A 281 -21.97 8.85 -20.69
CA ILE A 281 -21.61 10.15 -21.24
C ILE A 281 -22.40 10.44 -22.53
N ALA A 282 -22.47 9.49 -23.47
CA ALA A 282 -23.25 9.63 -24.70
C ALA A 282 -24.75 9.88 -24.44
N ARG A 283 -25.34 9.16 -23.49
CA ARG A 283 -26.73 9.35 -23.05
C ARG A 283 -26.96 10.71 -22.40
N LYS A 284 -26.03 11.19 -21.55
CA LYS A 284 -26.12 12.52 -20.91
C LYS A 284 -25.91 13.67 -21.89
N LEU A 285 -25.09 13.46 -22.93
CA LEU A 285 -24.91 14.40 -24.04
C LEU A 285 -26.04 14.35 -25.08
N SER A 286 -27.04 13.48 -24.89
CA SER A 286 -28.15 13.27 -25.83
C SER A 286 -27.68 12.99 -27.27
N LEU A 287 -26.56 12.27 -27.43
CA LEU A 287 -26.02 11.96 -28.76
C LEU A 287 -27.00 11.09 -29.57
N PRO A 288 -27.08 11.26 -30.91
CA PRO A 288 -27.95 10.44 -31.75
C PRO A 288 -27.69 8.95 -31.53
N HIS A 289 -28.76 8.16 -31.43
CA HIS A 289 -28.72 6.70 -31.27
C HIS A 289 -28.11 6.16 -29.96
N ALA A 290 -27.81 7.00 -28.96
CA ALA A 290 -27.16 6.61 -27.70
C ALA A 290 -27.94 5.60 -26.81
N THR A 291 -29.18 5.24 -27.18
CA THR A 291 -30.01 4.21 -26.53
C THR A 291 -30.00 2.86 -27.24
N GLU A 292 -29.37 2.74 -28.42
CA GLU A 292 -29.35 1.49 -29.20
C GLU A 292 -28.25 0.53 -28.73
N SER A 293 -28.52 -0.78 -28.74
CA SER A 293 -27.60 -1.80 -28.18
C SER A 293 -26.29 -1.96 -28.98
N ASN A 294 -26.32 -1.65 -30.27
CA ASN A 294 -25.17 -1.73 -31.18
C ASN A 294 -24.46 -0.38 -31.36
N TYR A 295 -24.81 0.62 -30.54
CA TYR A 295 -24.22 1.95 -30.61
C TYR A 295 -22.75 1.94 -30.16
N ASN A 296 -21.87 2.49 -30.99
CA ASN A 296 -20.45 2.67 -30.66
C ASN A 296 -20.25 3.98 -29.90
N ALA A 297 -20.52 3.94 -28.59
CA ALA A 297 -20.37 5.09 -27.71
C ALA A 297 -18.92 5.60 -27.61
N LEU A 298 -17.93 4.72 -27.81
CA LEU A 298 -16.50 5.05 -27.76
C LEU A 298 -16.14 6.06 -28.86
N SER A 299 -16.47 5.75 -30.12
CA SER A 299 -16.22 6.65 -31.24
C SER A 299 -17.03 7.96 -31.12
N ALA A 300 -18.32 7.87 -30.81
CA ALA A 300 -19.20 9.05 -30.81
C ALA A 300 -18.82 10.09 -29.73
N VAL A 301 -18.46 9.66 -28.53
CA VAL A 301 -18.00 10.56 -27.46
C VAL A 301 -16.61 11.11 -27.75
N PHE A 302 -15.72 10.30 -28.34
CA PHE A 302 -14.40 10.74 -28.79
C PHE A 302 -14.50 11.85 -29.85
N GLU A 303 -15.35 11.66 -30.87
CA GLU A 303 -15.59 12.64 -31.93
C GLU A 303 -16.21 13.94 -31.37
N TRP A 304 -17.20 13.82 -30.48
CA TRP A 304 -17.82 14.99 -29.84
C TRP A 304 -16.80 15.81 -29.04
N LEU A 305 -16.06 15.18 -28.12
CA LEU A 305 -15.09 15.87 -27.25
C LEU A 305 -13.88 16.44 -28.01
N SER A 306 -13.53 15.87 -29.15
CA SER A 306 -12.44 16.36 -30.00
C SER A 306 -12.86 17.51 -30.94
N HIS A 307 -14.15 17.86 -30.99
CA HIS A 307 -14.67 18.94 -31.84
C HIS A 307 -14.44 20.33 -31.21
N LYS A 308 -13.99 21.31 -32.01
CA LYS A 308 -13.53 22.63 -31.51
C LYS A 308 -14.59 23.52 -30.85
N ASN A 309 -15.87 23.22 -31.04
CA ASN A 309 -16.98 24.09 -30.62
C ASN A 309 -17.70 23.65 -29.33
N GLN A 310 -17.25 22.60 -28.63
CA GLN A 310 -17.95 22.06 -27.44
C GLN A 310 -17.56 22.72 -26.10
N GLY A 311 -16.87 23.87 -26.15
CA GLY A 311 -16.41 24.57 -24.95
C GLY A 311 -15.36 23.80 -24.15
N ARG A 312 -15.18 24.21 -22.89
CA ARG A 312 -14.18 23.66 -21.98
C ARG A 312 -14.66 22.38 -21.31
N TRP A 313 -13.82 21.36 -21.29
CA TRP A 313 -14.14 20.10 -20.61
C TRP A 313 -12.96 19.47 -19.88
N LEU A 314 -13.25 18.73 -18.82
CA LEU A 314 -12.32 17.93 -18.04
C LEU A 314 -12.82 16.48 -17.99
N MET A 315 -11.97 15.53 -18.39
CA MET A 315 -12.22 14.09 -18.26
C MET A 315 -11.27 13.50 -17.21
N VAL A 316 -11.80 12.73 -16.27
CA VAL A 316 -11.02 11.92 -15.33
C VAL A 316 -11.10 10.46 -15.72
N LEU A 317 -9.95 9.83 -15.97
CA LEU A 317 -9.81 8.38 -16.14
C LEU A 317 -9.32 7.80 -14.81
N ASP A 318 -10.24 7.29 -13.98
CA ASP A 318 -9.94 6.86 -12.62
C ASP A 318 -9.68 5.35 -12.52
N GLY A 319 -8.55 4.98 -11.92
CA GLY A 319 -8.16 3.57 -11.69
C GLY A 319 -7.63 2.88 -12.94
N ALA A 320 -6.93 3.60 -13.83
CA ALA A 320 -6.32 3.07 -15.04
C ALA A 320 -5.08 2.21 -14.71
N ASP A 321 -5.27 1.04 -14.08
CA ASP A 321 -4.19 0.24 -13.48
C ASP A 321 -3.62 -0.88 -14.38
N ASP A 322 -4.38 -1.36 -15.38
CA ASP A 322 -3.96 -2.42 -16.31
C ASP A 322 -3.60 -1.90 -17.72
N ALA A 323 -2.39 -2.20 -18.18
CA ALA A 323 -1.93 -1.78 -19.50
C ALA A 323 -2.58 -2.55 -20.66
N LYS A 324 -3.07 -3.78 -20.45
CA LYS A 324 -3.75 -4.57 -21.50
C LYS A 324 -5.09 -3.92 -21.85
N THR A 325 -5.87 -3.51 -20.86
CA THR A 325 -7.12 -2.74 -21.02
C THR A 325 -6.99 -1.59 -22.02
N PHE A 326 -5.87 -0.85 -22.00
CA PHE A 326 -5.68 0.32 -22.88
C PHE A 326 -5.03 0.01 -24.23
N PHE A 327 -4.09 -0.95 -24.29
CA PHE A 327 -3.22 -1.14 -25.45
C PHE A 327 -3.40 -2.48 -26.17
N ASP A 328 -4.08 -3.46 -25.57
CA ASP A 328 -4.44 -4.73 -26.20
C ASP A 328 -5.90 -4.67 -26.69
N ARG A 329 -6.06 -4.46 -28.00
CA ARG A 329 -7.37 -4.38 -28.65
C ARG A 329 -8.15 -5.69 -28.51
N ASP A 330 -7.50 -6.83 -28.63
CA ASP A 330 -8.20 -8.12 -28.73
C ASP A 330 -8.63 -8.60 -27.33
N PHE A 331 -7.84 -8.31 -26.30
CA PHE A 331 -8.26 -8.40 -24.90
C PHE A 331 -9.48 -7.52 -24.60
N ALA A 332 -9.43 -6.22 -24.94
CA ALA A 332 -10.56 -5.31 -24.73
C ALA A 332 -11.83 -5.78 -25.49
N ARG A 333 -11.68 -6.24 -26.75
CA ARG A 333 -12.78 -6.79 -27.57
C ARG A 333 -13.45 -7.99 -26.93
N SER A 334 -12.68 -8.90 -26.33
CA SER A 334 -13.21 -10.09 -25.64
C SER A 334 -14.14 -9.78 -24.46
N LEU A 335 -13.96 -8.61 -23.82
CA LEU A 335 -14.70 -8.21 -22.62
C LEU A 335 -15.86 -7.25 -22.92
N VAL A 336 -15.77 -6.46 -23.99
CA VAL A 336 -16.79 -5.46 -24.37
C VAL A 336 -17.86 -6.04 -25.32
N GLY A 337 -17.52 -7.09 -26.09
CA GLY A 337 -18.48 -7.77 -26.97
C GLY A 337 -18.91 -6.99 -28.23
N GLN A 338 -18.27 -5.85 -28.50
CA GLN A 338 -18.44 -5.05 -29.72
C GLN A 338 -17.19 -5.09 -30.61
N ASP A 339 -17.33 -4.74 -31.90
CA ASP A 339 -16.21 -4.59 -32.82
C ASP A 339 -15.41 -3.29 -32.57
N LEU A 340 -14.46 -3.39 -31.62
CA LEU A 340 -13.44 -2.39 -31.36
C LEU A 340 -12.48 -2.24 -32.56
N ALA A 341 -12.51 -1.09 -33.22
CA ALA A 341 -11.64 -0.78 -34.35
C ALA A 341 -10.18 -0.52 -33.92
N ALA A 342 -9.99 0.02 -32.71
CA ALA A 342 -8.68 0.39 -32.14
C ALA A 342 -8.59 0.02 -30.64
N PRO A 343 -7.39 0.03 -30.02
CA PRO A 343 -7.24 -0.09 -28.56
C PRO A 343 -7.92 1.06 -27.80
N LEU A 344 -8.31 0.86 -26.54
CA LEU A 344 -9.04 1.88 -25.76
C LEU A 344 -8.27 3.19 -25.59
N ALA A 345 -6.93 3.16 -25.56
CA ALA A 345 -6.10 4.38 -25.54
C ALA A 345 -6.36 5.34 -26.72
N SER A 346 -6.79 4.80 -27.87
CA SER A 346 -7.09 5.59 -29.08
C SER A 346 -8.38 6.40 -28.97
N TYR A 347 -9.30 6.00 -28.08
CA TYR A 347 -10.57 6.70 -27.84
C TYR A 347 -10.48 7.77 -26.74
N ILE A 348 -9.29 8.01 -26.19
CA ILE A 348 -9.07 9.12 -25.25
C ILE A 348 -9.02 10.43 -26.07
N PRO A 349 -9.96 11.37 -25.87
CA PRO A 349 -10.10 12.56 -26.70
C PRO A 349 -8.95 13.57 -26.54
N HIS A 350 -8.78 14.45 -27.52
CA HIS A 350 -7.78 15.52 -27.49
C HIS A 350 -8.36 16.80 -28.10
N SER A 351 -8.25 17.92 -27.39
CA SER A 351 -8.80 19.23 -27.79
C SER A 351 -8.03 20.36 -27.12
N GLU A 352 -7.91 21.51 -27.79
CA GLU A 352 -7.30 22.75 -27.26
C GLU A 352 -8.05 23.30 -26.03
N GLN A 353 -9.30 22.90 -25.79
CA GLN A 353 -10.10 23.28 -24.61
C GLN A 353 -10.41 22.10 -23.68
N GLY A 354 -9.88 20.92 -24.02
CA GLY A 354 -10.07 19.68 -23.26
C GLY A 354 -8.91 19.37 -22.34
N PHE A 355 -9.20 18.75 -21.20
CA PHE A 355 -8.20 18.31 -20.22
C PHE A 355 -8.48 16.86 -19.80
N VAL A 356 -7.45 16.01 -19.72
CA VAL A 356 -7.56 14.62 -19.26
C VAL A 356 -6.66 14.40 -18.04
N LEU A 357 -7.26 14.04 -16.91
CA LEU A 357 -6.55 13.64 -15.69
C LEU A 357 -6.67 12.12 -15.52
N ILE A 358 -5.55 11.42 -15.44
CA ILE A 358 -5.49 9.96 -15.29
C ILE A 358 -5.06 9.62 -13.87
N THR A 359 -5.76 8.73 -13.16
CA THR A 359 -5.25 8.14 -11.91
C THR A 359 -4.83 6.68 -12.16
N THR A 360 -3.65 6.30 -11.67
CA THR A 360 -3.13 4.93 -11.83
C THR A 360 -2.14 4.57 -10.73
N ARG A 361 -1.96 3.28 -10.46
CA ARG A 361 -0.92 2.73 -9.58
C ARG A 361 0.40 2.47 -10.30
N ASP A 362 0.36 2.13 -11.59
CA ASP A 362 1.56 1.92 -12.38
C ASP A 362 2.03 3.23 -13.02
N ARG A 363 3.16 3.74 -12.55
CA ARG A 363 3.80 4.92 -13.13
C ARG A 363 4.10 4.76 -14.62
N ARG A 364 4.48 3.57 -15.10
CA ARG A 364 4.82 3.35 -16.51
C ARG A 364 3.58 3.45 -17.41
N LEU A 365 2.42 2.97 -16.95
CA LEU A 365 1.14 3.15 -17.63
C LEU A 365 0.74 4.64 -17.68
N GLY A 366 0.90 5.36 -16.57
CA GLY A 366 0.67 6.81 -16.52
C GLY A 366 1.52 7.58 -17.54
N GLU A 367 2.82 7.31 -17.57
CA GLU A 367 3.78 7.91 -18.53
C GLU A 367 3.42 7.61 -19.99
N ARG A 368 2.87 6.42 -20.28
CA ARG A 368 2.42 6.03 -21.63
C ARG A 368 1.10 6.67 -22.07
N LEU A 369 0.25 7.10 -21.12
CA LEU A 369 -1.05 7.72 -21.42
C LEU A 369 -0.99 9.26 -21.44
N ALA A 370 -0.03 9.87 -20.73
CA ALA A 370 0.07 11.32 -20.55
C ALA A 370 1.37 12.00 -21.04
N ASP A 371 2.41 11.22 -21.39
CA ASP A 371 3.83 11.61 -21.55
C ASP A 371 4.67 11.59 -20.25
N LEU A 372 5.95 11.23 -20.40
CA LEU A 372 6.97 11.12 -19.33
C LEU A 372 7.02 12.33 -18.38
N ASN A 373 7.03 13.55 -18.93
CA ASN A 373 7.16 14.79 -18.13
C ASN A 373 5.84 15.24 -17.46
N HIS A 374 4.71 14.63 -17.84
CA HIS A 374 3.36 14.97 -17.38
C HIS A 374 2.79 13.91 -16.45
N THR A 375 3.68 13.27 -15.69
CA THR A 375 3.36 12.34 -14.62
C THR A 375 3.78 12.93 -13.28
N LEU A 376 2.85 12.95 -12.31
CA LEU A 376 3.10 13.33 -10.92
C LEU A 376 2.99 12.09 -10.03
N VAL A 377 3.98 11.89 -9.15
CA VAL A 377 3.90 10.88 -8.09
C VAL A 377 3.26 11.53 -6.88
N VAL A 378 2.16 10.96 -6.39
CA VAL A 378 1.45 11.41 -5.19
C VAL A 378 2.16 10.84 -3.96
N PRO A 379 2.73 11.70 -3.09
CA PRO A 379 3.36 11.25 -1.85
C PRO A 379 2.31 10.83 -0.80
N TYR A 380 2.79 10.13 0.23
CA TYR A 380 2.11 10.03 1.52
C TYR A 380 1.78 11.43 2.07
N LEU A 381 0.88 11.50 3.06
CA LEU A 381 0.64 12.79 3.72
C LEU A 381 1.88 13.20 4.53
N GLU A 382 2.08 14.51 4.64
CA GLU A 382 2.95 15.06 5.69
C GLU A 382 2.34 14.72 7.06
N GLU A 383 3.18 14.56 8.08
CA GLU A 383 2.75 14.12 9.42
C GLU A 383 1.66 15.04 9.99
N THR A 384 1.81 16.35 9.82
CA THR A 384 0.83 17.38 10.19
C THR A 384 -0.52 17.22 9.47
N ASP A 385 -0.50 16.97 8.15
CA ASP A 385 -1.71 16.73 7.36
C ASP A 385 -2.41 15.41 7.76
N ALA A 386 -1.64 14.38 8.10
CA ALA A 386 -2.16 13.08 8.52
C ALA A 386 -2.75 13.12 9.94
N VAL A 387 -2.10 13.81 10.88
CA VAL A 387 -2.62 14.11 12.22
C VAL A 387 -3.92 14.92 12.10
N ALA A 388 -3.95 15.98 11.30
CA ALA A 388 -5.17 16.77 11.09
C ALA A 388 -6.29 15.96 10.42
N LEU A 389 -5.98 15.04 9.49
CA LEU A 389 -6.97 14.13 8.89
C LEU A 389 -7.56 13.16 9.92
N LEU A 390 -6.72 12.60 10.81
CA LEU A 390 -7.18 11.71 11.88
C LEU A 390 -8.06 12.49 12.88
N SER A 391 -7.57 13.64 13.37
CA SER A 391 -8.28 14.50 14.32
C SER A 391 -9.63 14.99 13.81
N LYS A 392 -9.78 15.29 12.50
CA LYS A 392 -11.08 15.61 11.89
C LYS A 392 -12.07 14.44 11.92
N LYS A 393 -11.58 13.20 11.76
CA LYS A 393 -12.41 12.00 11.59
C LYS A 393 -12.75 11.29 12.89
N LEU A 394 -11.99 11.51 13.96
CA LEU A 394 -12.34 11.02 15.29
C LEU A 394 -13.56 11.77 15.82
N SER A 395 -14.50 11.03 16.42
CA SER A 395 -15.58 11.64 17.19
C SER A 395 -15.02 12.34 18.44
N ALA A 396 -15.72 13.35 18.96
CA ALA A 396 -15.20 14.24 20.00
C ALA A 396 -14.97 13.53 21.35
N GLY A 397 -13.79 12.90 21.48
CA GLY A 397 -13.28 12.20 22.65
C GLY A 397 -11.80 12.54 22.87
N CYS A 398 -11.37 12.56 24.13
CA CYS A 398 -10.12 13.17 24.55
C CYS A 398 -8.92 12.21 24.40
N ASP A 399 -8.31 12.17 23.20
CA ASP A 399 -6.99 11.58 22.99
C ASP A 399 -5.93 12.66 22.72
N ASP A 400 -4.73 12.42 23.24
CA ASP A 400 -3.58 13.33 23.17
C ASP A 400 -3.07 13.45 21.73
N GLU A 401 -2.70 14.67 21.30
CA GLU A 401 -2.06 14.92 20.00
C GLU A 401 -0.80 14.06 19.82
N SER A 402 -0.07 13.77 20.91
CA SER A 402 1.07 12.82 20.88
C SER A 402 0.67 11.39 20.50
N ARG A 403 -0.52 10.92 20.89
CA ARG A 403 -1.03 9.57 20.53
C ARG A 403 -1.59 9.54 19.11
N ILE A 404 -2.21 10.64 18.68
CA ILE A 404 -2.68 10.81 17.30
C ILE A 404 -1.47 10.78 16.35
N ALA A 405 -0.37 11.45 16.70
CA ALA A 405 0.90 11.39 15.98
C ALA A 405 1.52 9.98 16.00
N GLU A 406 1.55 9.30 17.15
CA GLU A 406 2.01 7.90 17.25
C GLU A 406 1.21 6.98 16.31
N LEU A 407 -0.13 7.02 16.34
CA LEU A 407 -0.96 6.20 15.47
C LEU A 407 -0.74 6.55 13.98
N VAL A 408 -0.62 7.82 13.64
CA VAL A 408 -0.33 8.27 12.27
C VAL A 408 1.01 7.73 11.76
N PHE A 409 2.04 7.74 12.61
CA PHE A 409 3.35 7.15 12.33
C PHE A 409 3.27 5.63 12.14
N GLU A 410 2.56 4.92 13.01
CA GLU A 410 2.33 3.46 12.91
C GLU A 410 1.59 3.08 11.62
N LEU A 411 0.64 3.91 11.17
CA LEU A 411 -0.08 3.80 9.91
C LEU A 411 0.70 4.39 8.70
N GLY A 412 1.93 4.86 8.92
CA GLY A 412 2.84 5.35 7.89
C GLY A 412 2.27 6.45 7.00
N ASN A 413 1.51 7.38 7.59
CA ASN A 413 0.88 8.55 6.95
C ASN A 413 0.03 8.24 5.70
N LEU A 414 -0.53 7.02 5.60
CA LEU A 414 -1.38 6.62 4.47
C LEU A 414 -2.84 7.04 4.73
N PRO A 415 -3.43 7.96 3.94
CA PRO A 415 -4.78 8.50 4.23
C PRO A 415 -5.87 7.44 4.37
N LEU A 416 -5.78 6.35 3.60
CA LEU A 416 -6.72 5.24 3.69
C LEU A 416 -6.59 4.46 5.01
N ALA A 417 -5.37 4.18 5.47
CA ALA A 417 -5.15 3.52 6.76
C ALA A 417 -5.61 4.42 7.92
N VAL A 418 -5.29 5.72 7.86
CA VAL A 418 -5.77 6.73 8.83
C VAL A 418 -7.30 6.79 8.88
N SER A 419 -7.97 6.81 7.71
CA SER A 419 -9.44 6.86 7.65
C SER A 419 -10.10 5.56 8.15
N GLN A 420 -9.47 4.40 7.91
CA GLN A 420 -9.94 3.11 8.44
C GLN A 420 -9.76 3.02 9.95
N ALA A 421 -8.61 3.43 10.49
CA ALA A 421 -8.38 3.47 11.92
C ALA A 421 -9.40 4.39 12.61
N ALA A 422 -9.62 5.60 12.10
CA ALA A 422 -10.63 6.52 12.62
C ALA A 422 -12.06 5.90 12.61
N ALA A 423 -12.43 5.24 11.51
CA ALA A 423 -13.73 4.55 11.41
C ALA A 423 -13.84 3.39 12.41
N PHE A 424 -12.81 2.56 12.55
CA PHE A 424 -12.79 1.44 13.50
C PHE A 424 -12.91 1.94 14.95
N ILE A 425 -12.16 2.98 15.29
CA ILE A 425 -12.15 3.61 16.62
C ILE A 425 -13.53 4.15 16.96
N ASN A 426 -14.19 4.84 16.02
CA ASN A 426 -15.55 5.37 16.19
C ASN A 426 -16.62 4.26 16.27
N GLU A 427 -16.58 3.27 15.38
CA GLU A 427 -17.59 2.19 15.33
C GLU A 427 -17.54 1.30 16.59
N ASN A 428 -16.34 1.05 17.13
CA ASN A 428 -16.15 0.22 18.32
C ASN A 428 -16.08 1.03 19.64
N ASN A 429 -16.08 2.37 19.57
CA ASN A 429 -15.99 3.28 20.72
C ASN A 429 -14.80 2.94 21.67
N ILE A 430 -13.62 2.79 21.08
CA ILE A 430 -12.34 2.60 21.79
C ILE A 430 -11.49 3.88 21.75
N SER A 431 -10.42 3.95 22.51
CA SER A 431 -9.42 5.03 22.42
C SER A 431 -8.34 4.77 21.37
N VAL A 432 -7.65 5.84 20.93
CA VAL A 432 -6.46 5.74 20.08
C VAL A 432 -5.37 4.89 20.75
N GLY A 433 -5.19 5.02 22.06
CA GLY A 433 -4.22 4.22 22.82
C GLY A 433 -4.53 2.72 22.84
N GLU A 434 -5.81 2.33 22.92
CA GLU A 434 -6.22 0.92 22.80
C GLU A 434 -6.00 0.40 21.38
N TYR A 435 -6.30 1.20 20.34
CA TYR A 435 -6.03 0.82 18.96
C TYR A 435 -4.53 0.60 18.70
N ILE A 436 -3.66 1.50 19.16
CA ILE A 436 -2.20 1.35 19.08
C ILE A 436 -1.76 0.05 19.79
N SER A 437 -2.29 -0.19 20.99
CA SER A 437 -1.97 -1.39 21.78
C SER A 437 -2.34 -2.69 21.06
N VAL A 438 -3.45 -2.72 20.30
CA VAL A 438 -3.84 -3.87 19.47
C VAL A 438 -2.95 -3.96 18.21
N LEU A 439 -2.67 -2.84 17.56
CA LEU A 439 -1.84 -2.78 16.35
C LEU A 439 -0.38 -3.22 16.59
N GLN A 440 0.17 -2.95 17.78
CA GLN A 440 1.55 -3.30 18.16
C GLN A 440 1.72 -4.73 18.70
N GLN A 441 0.63 -5.47 19.01
CA GLN A 441 0.72 -6.82 19.60
C GLN A 441 1.44 -7.85 18.73
N SER A 442 1.05 -8.00 17.47
CA SER A 442 1.65 -8.97 16.54
C SER A 442 1.28 -8.68 15.08
N SER A 443 2.14 -9.10 14.14
CA SER A 443 1.87 -8.98 12.69
C SER A 443 0.52 -9.60 12.27
N PRO A 444 0.12 -10.82 12.71
CA PRO A 444 -1.20 -11.37 12.40
C PRO A 444 -2.37 -10.46 12.83
N VAL A 445 -2.38 -9.97 14.08
CA VAL A 445 -3.44 -9.09 14.61
C VAL A 445 -3.47 -7.76 13.86
N ALA A 446 -2.31 -7.16 13.59
CA ALA A 446 -2.21 -5.96 12.78
C ALA A 446 -2.78 -6.16 11.36
N THR A 447 -2.52 -7.31 10.72
CA THR A 447 -3.09 -7.60 9.39
C THR A 447 -4.59 -7.90 9.42
N GLU A 448 -5.13 -8.40 10.52
CA GLU A 448 -6.57 -8.61 10.69
C GLU A 448 -7.28 -7.25 10.81
N LEU A 449 -6.80 -6.39 11.69
CA LEU A 449 -7.28 -5.02 11.89
C LEU A 449 -7.21 -4.16 10.61
N LEU A 450 -6.15 -4.30 9.81
CA LEU A 450 -5.99 -3.63 8.51
C LEU A 450 -6.72 -4.33 7.35
N SER A 451 -7.29 -5.51 7.57
CA SER A 451 -8.12 -6.23 6.59
C SER A 451 -9.61 -5.92 6.73
N GLU A 452 -10.05 -5.40 7.87
CA GLU A 452 -11.44 -5.02 8.16
C GLU A 452 -11.98 -4.07 7.09
N GLY A 453 -13.14 -4.43 6.53
CA GLY A 453 -13.79 -3.72 5.44
C GLY A 453 -14.87 -2.77 5.95
N LEU A 454 -14.47 -1.65 6.55
CA LEU A 454 -15.42 -0.67 7.08
C LEU A 454 -16.18 0.07 5.96
N ALA A 455 -17.41 0.48 6.24
CA ALA A 455 -18.33 0.97 5.20
C ALA A 455 -18.11 2.46 4.86
N ASP A 456 -17.13 2.77 4.00
CA ASP A 456 -17.03 4.10 3.40
C ASP A 456 -18.11 4.28 2.32
N SER A 457 -19.13 5.11 2.62
CA SER A 457 -20.24 5.44 1.72
C SER A 457 -19.80 6.13 0.42
N ARG A 458 -18.55 6.59 0.35
CA ARG A 458 -17.92 7.22 -0.81
C ARG A 458 -17.10 6.24 -1.66
N ARG A 459 -17.27 4.92 -1.47
CA ARG A 459 -16.60 3.87 -2.24
C ARG A 459 -17.55 2.79 -2.73
N ASP A 460 -17.11 2.14 -3.81
CA ASP A 460 -17.66 0.86 -4.27
C ASP A 460 -17.40 -0.20 -3.18
N GLN A 461 -18.47 -0.81 -2.66
CA GLN A 461 -18.48 -1.71 -1.48
C GLN A 461 -17.54 -2.92 -1.59
N SER A 462 -16.97 -3.17 -2.77
CA SER A 462 -16.06 -4.27 -3.06
C SER A 462 -14.61 -4.09 -2.56
N GLN A 463 -14.13 -2.85 -2.31
CA GLN A 463 -12.70 -2.56 -2.06
C GLN A 463 -12.41 -1.67 -0.83
N ASN A 464 -12.92 -2.04 0.35
CA ASN A 464 -12.88 -1.16 1.52
C ASN A 464 -11.63 -1.27 2.43
N SER A 465 -10.75 -2.27 2.28
CA SER A 465 -9.53 -2.42 3.11
C SER A 465 -8.22 -2.12 2.38
N VAL A 466 -7.19 -1.66 3.10
CA VAL A 466 -5.84 -1.39 2.53
C VAL A 466 -5.27 -2.67 1.91
N ILE A 467 -5.37 -3.80 2.63
CA ILE A 467 -4.82 -5.08 2.21
C ILE A 467 -5.48 -5.59 0.93
N ARG A 468 -6.83 -5.52 0.80
CA ARG A 468 -7.52 -5.86 -0.46
C ARG A 468 -7.09 -4.94 -1.60
N THR A 469 -6.92 -3.64 -1.31
CA THR A 469 -6.48 -2.67 -2.31
C THR A 469 -5.16 -3.12 -2.92
N TRP A 470 -4.15 -3.46 -2.12
CA TRP A 470 -2.85 -3.88 -2.63
C TRP A 470 -2.78 -5.32 -3.16
N GLY A 471 -3.61 -6.23 -2.63
CA GLY A 471 -3.72 -7.62 -3.15
C GLY A 471 -3.93 -7.66 -4.67
N VAL A 472 -4.86 -6.84 -5.18
CA VAL A 472 -5.11 -6.71 -6.64
C VAL A 472 -3.84 -6.33 -7.42
N SER A 473 -3.00 -5.45 -6.85
CA SER A 473 -1.74 -5.03 -7.47
C SER A 473 -0.66 -6.10 -7.38
N PHE A 474 -0.62 -6.89 -6.30
CA PHE A 474 0.29 -8.04 -6.17
C PHE A 474 -0.09 -9.16 -7.15
N ASP A 475 -1.37 -9.46 -7.30
CA ASP A 475 -1.88 -10.44 -8.28
C ASP A 475 -1.55 -10.02 -9.72
N GLN A 476 -1.69 -8.74 -10.05
CA GLN A 476 -1.29 -8.19 -11.36
C GLN A 476 0.22 -8.33 -11.59
N ILE A 477 1.06 -7.96 -10.62
CA ILE A 477 2.52 -8.09 -10.73
C ILE A 477 2.92 -9.56 -10.88
N LEU A 478 2.27 -10.49 -10.16
CA LEU A 478 2.51 -11.92 -10.28
C LEU A 478 2.20 -12.44 -11.68
N GLN A 479 1.12 -11.97 -12.31
CA GLN A 479 0.74 -12.36 -13.68
C GLN A 479 1.64 -11.73 -14.77
N GLU A 480 2.00 -10.45 -14.65
CA GLU A 480 2.77 -9.74 -15.69
C GLU A 480 4.28 -9.93 -15.58
N LYS A 481 4.80 -9.99 -14.34
CA LYS A 481 6.22 -10.02 -14.00
C LYS A 481 6.46 -10.93 -12.79
N PRO A 482 6.34 -12.27 -12.92
CA PRO A 482 6.48 -13.22 -11.81
C PRO A 482 7.73 -12.97 -10.95
N ARG A 483 8.88 -12.68 -11.59
CA ARG A 483 10.14 -12.38 -10.90
C ARG A 483 10.08 -11.14 -9.99
N ALA A 484 9.28 -10.13 -10.32
CA ALA A 484 9.04 -8.99 -9.44
C ALA A 484 8.23 -9.38 -8.21
N ALA A 485 7.19 -10.21 -8.37
CA ALA A 485 6.43 -10.76 -7.25
C ALA A 485 7.31 -11.66 -6.34
N GLU A 486 8.18 -12.49 -6.92
CA GLU A 486 9.14 -13.30 -6.14
C GLU A 486 10.07 -12.42 -5.28
N ILE A 487 10.61 -11.33 -5.85
CA ILE A 487 11.48 -10.40 -5.13
C ILE A 487 10.70 -9.70 -4.01
N LEU A 488 9.50 -9.21 -4.29
CA LEU A 488 8.63 -8.57 -3.30
C LEU A 488 8.30 -9.53 -2.14
N SER A 489 8.00 -10.78 -2.46
CA SER A 489 7.69 -11.84 -1.49
C SER A 489 8.89 -12.20 -0.62
N LEU A 490 10.08 -12.31 -1.22
CA LEU A 490 11.33 -12.53 -0.48
C LEU A 490 11.64 -11.37 0.45
N MET A 491 11.49 -10.12 0.00
CA MET A 491 11.68 -8.92 0.83
C MET A 491 10.72 -8.88 2.03
N ALA A 492 9.51 -9.42 1.92
CA ALA A 492 8.54 -9.53 3.02
C ALA A 492 8.91 -10.59 4.09
N CYS A 493 9.95 -11.39 3.85
CA CYS A 493 10.53 -12.35 4.80
C CYS A 493 11.89 -11.90 5.37
N LEU A 494 12.27 -10.63 5.14
CA LEU A 494 13.49 -9.99 5.64
C LEU A 494 13.09 -8.74 6.44
N ASP A 495 14.06 -8.10 7.13
CA ASP A 495 13.83 -6.75 7.65
C ASP A 495 13.48 -5.78 6.51
N ARG A 496 12.53 -4.88 6.75
CA ARG A 496 11.93 -3.97 5.77
C ARG A 496 12.85 -2.84 5.29
N GLN A 497 13.95 -2.55 5.98
CA GLN A 497 14.87 -1.44 5.67
C GLN A 497 16.26 -1.94 5.29
N GLY A 498 16.96 -1.21 4.42
CA GLY A 498 18.37 -1.48 4.11
C GLY A 498 18.66 -2.74 3.27
N ILE A 499 17.65 -3.40 2.70
CA ILE A 499 17.77 -4.70 2.01
C ILE A 499 18.79 -4.61 0.84
N PRO A 500 19.93 -5.31 0.86
CA PRO A 500 20.91 -5.24 -0.21
C PRO A 500 20.40 -5.87 -1.50
N LYS A 501 20.62 -5.20 -2.64
CA LYS A 501 20.27 -5.77 -3.95
C LYS A 501 21.01 -7.07 -4.27
N THR A 502 22.22 -7.24 -3.74
CA THR A 502 23.02 -8.47 -3.84
C THR A 502 22.35 -9.67 -3.17
N LEU A 503 21.53 -9.44 -2.13
CA LEU A 503 20.80 -10.48 -1.42
C LEU A 503 19.65 -11.04 -2.27
N LEU A 504 19.00 -10.20 -3.07
CA LEU A 504 17.78 -10.55 -3.81
C LEU A 504 18.04 -11.09 -5.23
N ARG A 505 19.24 -10.85 -5.77
CA ARG A 505 19.65 -11.26 -7.12
C ARG A 505 20.09 -12.73 -7.12
N ARG A 506 19.62 -13.52 -8.08
CA ARG A 506 20.13 -14.91 -8.29
C ARG A 506 21.46 -14.89 -9.05
N GLU A 507 22.30 -15.89 -8.81
CA GLU A 507 23.63 -16.02 -9.43
C GLU A 507 23.56 -16.18 -10.96
N ASP A 508 22.54 -16.88 -11.46
CA ASP A 508 22.25 -17.17 -12.86
C ASP A 508 21.39 -16.10 -13.56
N GLU A 509 20.96 -15.06 -12.83
CA GLU A 509 20.00 -14.08 -13.35
C GLU A 509 20.66 -12.97 -14.18
N SER A 510 20.11 -12.78 -15.39
CA SER A 510 20.43 -11.65 -16.27
C SER A 510 20.24 -10.30 -15.56
N PRO A 511 21.26 -9.41 -15.56
CA PRO A 511 21.16 -8.09 -14.96
C PRO A 511 19.94 -7.29 -15.45
N VAL A 512 19.59 -7.43 -16.73
CA VAL A 512 18.44 -6.73 -17.35
C VAL A 512 17.11 -7.24 -16.77
N GLY A 513 16.99 -8.55 -16.51
CA GLY A 513 15.80 -9.14 -15.89
C GLY A 513 15.57 -8.61 -14.48
N PHE A 514 16.64 -8.63 -13.66
CA PHE A 514 16.61 -8.12 -12.29
C PHE A 514 16.29 -6.61 -12.22
N ILE A 515 16.97 -5.79 -13.04
CA ILE A 515 16.70 -4.33 -13.13
C ILE A 515 15.26 -4.07 -13.59
N THR A 516 14.75 -4.84 -14.56
CA THR A 516 13.36 -4.71 -15.03
C THR A 516 12.36 -5.02 -13.92
N ALA A 517 12.60 -6.07 -13.13
CA ALA A 517 11.76 -6.47 -12.01
C ALA A 517 11.74 -5.42 -10.90
N LEU A 518 12.90 -4.94 -10.45
CA LEU A 518 12.99 -3.84 -9.48
C LEU A 518 12.32 -2.56 -10.00
N GLY A 519 12.53 -2.24 -11.28
CA GLY A 519 11.88 -1.10 -11.93
C GLY A 519 10.35 -1.23 -12.00
N THR A 520 9.79 -2.45 -12.03
CA THR A 520 8.34 -2.68 -11.91
C THR A 520 7.87 -2.38 -10.49
N LEU A 521 8.51 -2.95 -9.46
CA LEU A 521 8.14 -2.71 -8.06
C LEU A 521 8.21 -1.23 -7.68
N HIS A 522 9.22 -0.52 -8.20
CA HIS A 522 9.36 0.93 -8.04
C HIS A 522 8.29 1.72 -8.85
N ALA A 523 7.88 1.25 -10.03
CA ALA A 523 6.81 1.89 -10.80
C ALA A 523 5.44 1.79 -10.11
N PHE A 524 5.17 0.70 -9.39
CA PHE A 524 4.00 0.54 -8.52
C PHE A 524 4.15 1.24 -7.15
N SER A 525 5.27 1.92 -6.89
CA SER A 525 5.59 2.59 -5.61
C SER A 525 5.57 1.66 -4.39
N LEU A 526 5.91 0.37 -4.56
CA LEU A 526 5.93 -0.63 -3.49
C LEU A 526 7.27 -0.70 -2.74
N ILE A 527 8.34 -0.25 -3.40
CA ILE A 527 9.70 -0.20 -2.84
C ILE A 527 10.31 1.18 -3.11
N ALA A 528 11.11 1.66 -2.16
CA ALA A 528 12.04 2.76 -2.37
C ALA A 528 13.45 2.22 -2.69
N ILE A 529 14.21 2.99 -3.46
CA ILE A 529 15.61 2.70 -3.78
C ILE A 529 16.44 3.80 -3.11
N SER A 530 17.43 3.39 -2.31
CA SER A 530 18.37 4.30 -1.67
C SER A 530 19.13 5.20 -2.66
N PRO A 531 19.56 6.42 -2.27
CA PRO A 531 20.26 7.34 -3.17
C PRO A 531 21.57 6.79 -3.76
N ASN A 532 22.27 5.92 -3.03
CA ASN A 532 23.48 5.22 -3.50
C ASN A 532 23.16 4.01 -4.41
N ASN A 533 21.87 3.74 -4.66
CA ASN A 533 21.35 2.66 -5.51
C ASN A 533 21.73 1.24 -5.04
N ALA A 534 22.21 1.05 -3.80
CA ALA A 534 22.72 -0.22 -3.29
C ALA A 534 21.68 -1.03 -2.49
N THR A 535 20.89 -0.36 -1.67
CA THR A 535 19.85 -0.96 -0.81
C THR A 535 18.44 -0.60 -1.26
N LEU A 536 17.47 -1.40 -0.84
CA LEU A 536 16.04 -1.23 -1.04
C LEU A 536 15.33 -1.08 0.31
N GLU A 537 14.21 -0.38 0.30
CA GLU A 537 13.35 -0.24 1.47
C GLU A 537 11.90 -0.54 1.08
N MET A 538 11.16 -1.15 2.01
CA MET A 538 9.74 -1.43 1.89
C MET A 538 8.98 -0.64 2.96
N HIS A 539 7.90 0.03 2.54
CA HIS A 539 7.01 0.70 3.50
C HIS A 539 6.37 -0.32 4.45
N ARG A 540 6.26 0.00 5.73
CA ARG A 540 5.78 -0.92 6.78
C ARG A 540 4.46 -1.59 6.43
N LEU A 541 3.48 -0.82 5.96
CA LEU A 541 2.17 -1.37 5.61
C LEU A 541 2.25 -2.29 4.38
N VAL A 542 3.12 -1.98 3.40
CA VAL A 542 3.37 -2.87 2.25
C VAL A 542 3.95 -4.20 2.72
N HIS A 543 4.94 -4.17 3.62
CA HIS A 543 5.55 -5.36 4.20
C HIS A 543 4.51 -6.27 4.88
N LEU A 544 3.70 -5.71 5.79
CA LEU A 544 2.60 -6.44 6.44
C LEU A 544 1.56 -6.99 5.43
N SER A 545 1.24 -6.23 4.40
CA SER A 545 0.23 -6.62 3.41
C SER A 545 0.72 -7.69 2.44
N VAL A 546 2.01 -7.69 2.08
CA VAL A 546 2.63 -8.79 1.32
C VAL A 546 2.69 -10.04 2.19
N GLN A 547 3.04 -9.93 3.48
CA GLN A 547 2.96 -11.08 4.40
C GLN A 547 1.56 -11.69 4.44
N LYS A 548 0.51 -10.86 4.58
CA LYS A 548 -0.89 -11.32 4.56
C LYS A 548 -1.31 -11.91 3.23
N TRP A 549 -0.88 -11.34 2.11
CA TRP A 549 -1.13 -11.90 0.77
C TRP A 549 -0.47 -13.28 0.62
N LEU A 550 0.76 -13.45 1.12
CA LEU A 550 1.46 -14.75 1.15
C LEU A 550 0.80 -15.79 2.07
N ASP A 551 0.15 -15.36 3.17
CA ASP A 551 -0.69 -16.24 4.00
C ASP A 551 -1.92 -16.70 3.21
N VAL A 552 -2.64 -15.77 2.57
CA VAL A 552 -3.85 -16.05 1.77
C VAL A 552 -3.55 -16.96 0.57
N THR A 553 -2.43 -16.75 -0.13
CA THR A 553 -1.97 -17.62 -1.22
C THR A 553 -1.30 -18.91 -0.72
N SER A 554 -1.12 -19.09 0.59
CA SER A 554 -0.42 -20.23 1.21
C SER A 554 1.01 -20.46 0.70
N THR A 555 1.70 -19.37 0.32
CA THR A 555 3.08 -19.41 -0.21
C THR A 555 4.13 -18.84 0.75
N ARG A 556 3.73 -18.26 1.90
CA ARG A 556 4.65 -17.62 2.86
C ARG A 556 5.82 -18.50 3.29
N THR A 557 5.55 -19.76 3.64
CA THR A 557 6.59 -20.72 4.08
C THR A 557 7.66 -20.95 3.02
N ILE A 558 7.29 -20.96 1.73
CA ILE A 558 8.22 -21.12 0.61
C ILE A 558 9.22 -19.95 0.57
N TYR A 559 8.75 -18.72 0.76
CA TYR A 559 9.61 -17.53 0.76
C TYR A 559 10.40 -17.35 2.06
N GLN A 560 9.89 -17.85 3.20
CA GLN A 560 10.66 -17.91 4.45
C GLN A 560 11.80 -18.95 4.37
N ASP A 561 11.55 -20.14 3.80
CA ASP A 561 12.59 -21.14 3.50
C ASP A 561 13.64 -20.56 2.53
N GLU A 562 13.21 -19.85 1.49
CA GLU A 562 14.13 -19.20 0.53
C GLU A 562 14.93 -18.06 1.18
N ALA A 563 14.33 -17.27 2.08
CA ALA A 563 15.03 -16.24 2.86
C ALA A 563 16.15 -16.84 3.72
N ILE A 564 15.85 -17.90 4.49
CA ILE A 564 16.85 -18.64 5.28
C ILE A 564 17.94 -19.21 4.37
N LYS A 565 17.58 -19.79 3.22
CA LYS A 565 18.53 -20.36 2.25
C LYS A 565 19.47 -19.31 1.65
N VAL A 566 18.95 -18.15 1.28
CA VAL A 566 19.73 -17.03 0.71
C VAL A 566 20.66 -16.45 1.77
N LEU A 567 20.15 -16.16 2.97
CA LEU A 567 20.95 -15.65 4.09
C LEU A 567 22.00 -16.66 4.55
N SER A 568 21.67 -17.95 4.65
CA SER A 568 22.63 -19.00 5.02
C SER A 568 23.80 -19.15 4.03
N ARG A 569 23.65 -18.69 2.78
CA ARG A 569 24.71 -18.67 1.76
C ARG A 569 25.52 -17.38 1.78
N GLN A 570 24.87 -16.23 1.98
CA GLN A 570 25.52 -14.92 1.90
C GLN A 570 26.05 -14.40 3.24
N PHE A 571 25.54 -14.88 4.38
CA PHE A 571 26.00 -14.45 5.70
C PHE A 571 27.35 -15.09 6.04
N PRO A 572 28.44 -14.31 6.14
CA PRO A 572 29.78 -14.84 6.35
C PRO A 572 30.06 -15.19 7.81
N SER A 573 31.07 -16.02 8.06
CA SER A 573 31.23 -16.71 9.37
C SER A 573 32.67 -16.92 9.86
N LYS A 574 33.68 -16.24 9.27
CA LYS A 574 35.10 -16.63 9.50
C LYS A 574 36.14 -15.49 9.56
N ARG A 575 35.83 -14.25 9.18
CA ARG A 575 36.84 -13.19 8.94
C ARG A 575 36.38 -11.80 9.38
N TYR A 576 37.35 -10.94 9.72
CA TYR A 576 37.09 -9.56 10.12
C TYR A 576 36.69 -8.70 8.91
N GLU A 577 37.31 -8.98 7.77
CA GLU A 577 37.05 -8.38 6.47
C GLU A 577 35.58 -8.52 6.02
N ASP A 578 34.89 -9.53 6.55
CA ASP A 578 33.48 -9.81 6.28
C ASP A 578 32.51 -9.08 7.23
N TRP A 579 32.99 -8.40 8.28
CA TRP A 579 32.13 -7.80 9.32
C TRP A 579 31.16 -6.75 8.79
N GLU A 580 31.54 -5.98 7.77
CA GLU A 580 30.64 -5.01 7.15
C GLU A 580 29.43 -5.72 6.51
N ILE A 581 29.67 -6.88 5.87
CA ILE A 581 28.62 -7.72 5.30
C ILE A 581 27.76 -8.32 6.41
N CYS A 582 28.36 -8.84 7.49
CA CYS A 582 27.62 -9.29 8.67
C CYS A 582 26.72 -8.17 9.22
N ARG A 583 27.25 -6.95 9.39
CA ARG A 583 26.52 -5.80 9.95
C ARG A 583 25.29 -5.45 9.11
N VAL A 584 25.44 -5.42 7.78
CA VAL A 584 24.35 -5.14 6.85
C VAL A 584 23.33 -6.29 6.81
N LEU A 585 23.77 -7.55 6.87
CA LEU A 585 22.87 -8.71 6.80
C LEU A 585 22.22 -9.10 8.14
N TYR A 586 22.73 -8.61 9.28
CA TYR A 586 22.29 -9.03 10.62
C TYR A 586 20.80 -8.78 10.90
N PRO A 587 20.19 -7.60 10.60
CA PRO A 587 18.76 -7.40 10.82
C PRO A 587 17.90 -8.36 9.99
N HIS A 588 18.28 -8.60 8.73
CA HIS A 588 17.58 -9.56 7.86
C HIS A 588 17.74 -11.00 8.36
N ALA A 589 18.91 -11.36 8.88
CA ALA A 589 19.15 -12.66 9.50
C ALA A 589 18.31 -12.85 10.77
N GLN A 590 18.17 -11.84 11.63
CA GLN A 590 17.28 -11.90 12.78
C GLN A 590 15.82 -12.13 12.36
N ALA A 591 15.30 -11.32 11.44
CA ALA A 591 13.92 -11.43 10.95
C ALA A 591 13.62 -12.81 10.31
N ALA A 592 14.56 -13.38 9.56
CA ALA A 592 14.39 -14.71 8.96
C ALA A 592 14.49 -15.85 10.00
N LEU A 593 15.23 -15.67 11.10
CA LEU A 593 15.44 -16.69 12.13
C LEU A 593 14.27 -16.82 13.12
N GLU A 594 13.36 -15.85 13.19
CA GLU A 594 12.08 -15.96 13.90
C GLU A 594 11.23 -17.11 13.36
N TYR A 595 11.34 -17.41 12.06
CA TYR A 595 10.71 -18.56 11.45
C TYR A 595 11.45 -19.86 11.76
N THR A 596 10.67 -20.93 12.02
CA THR A 596 11.18 -22.29 12.15
C THR A 596 10.62 -23.16 11.01
N PRO A 597 11.46 -23.57 10.04
CA PRO A 597 11.07 -24.46 8.95
C PRO A 597 10.60 -25.84 9.39
N MET A 598 9.76 -26.46 8.56
CA MET A 598 9.31 -27.85 8.75
C MET A 598 10.17 -28.86 7.97
N SER A 599 10.85 -28.44 6.89
CA SER A 599 11.68 -29.30 6.05
C SER A 599 13.05 -29.55 6.69
N HIS A 600 13.53 -30.80 6.69
CA HIS A 600 14.88 -31.15 7.17
C HIS A 600 15.97 -30.30 6.51
N THR A 601 15.89 -30.08 5.19
CA THR A 601 16.88 -29.28 4.45
C THR A 601 16.86 -27.81 4.89
N ALA A 602 15.68 -27.23 5.09
CA ALA A 602 15.54 -25.84 5.54
C ALA A 602 15.95 -25.67 7.01
N LEU A 603 15.68 -26.67 7.87
CA LEU A 603 16.19 -26.71 9.24
C LEU A 603 17.72 -26.74 9.30
N LEU A 604 18.40 -27.51 8.43
CA LEU A 604 19.86 -27.52 8.36
C LEU A 604 20.44 -26.19 7.86
N LEU A 605 19.75 -25.49 6.95
CA LEU A 605 20.10 -24.14 6.53
C LEU A 605 19.88 -23.13 7.68
N ARG A 606 18.77 -23.23 8.44
CA ARG A 606 18.54 -22.44 9.66
C ARG A 606 19.64 -22.66 10.69
N ALA A 607 20.02 -23.90 10.96
CA ALA A 607 21.11 -24.22 11.90
C ALA A 607 22.46 -23.64 11.46
N SER A 608 22.70 -23.58 10.14
CA SER A 608 23.92 -23.01 9.57
C SER A 608 23.92 -21.48 9.63
N LEU A 609 22.78 -20.83 9.39
CA LEU A 609 22.60 -19.39 9.60
C LEU A 609 22.74 -19.02 11.09
N LEU A 610 22.11 -19.78 12.00
CA LEU A 610 22.25 -19.62 13.46
C LEU A 610 23.71 -19.70 13.90
N ALA A 611 24.48 -20.66 13.39
CA ALA A 611 25.91 -20.77 13.70
C ALA A 611 26.71 -19.54 13.24
N SER A 612 26.45 -19.05 12.02
CA SER A 612 27.13 -17.86 11.47
C SER A 612 26.75 -16.57 12.23
N VAL A 613 25.48 -16.39 12.58
CA VAL A 613 25.01 -15.24 13.38
C VAL A 613 25.51 -15.33 14.82
N SER A 614 25.54 -16.53 15.42
CA SER A 614 26.12 -16.78 16.74
C SER A 614 27.60 -16.39 16.81
N TRP A 615 28.38 -16.76 15.78
CA TRP A 615 29.78 -16.36 15.69
C TRP A 615 29.91 -14.83 15.62
N TYR A 616 29.11 -14.17 14.78
CA TYR A 616 29.14 -12.70 14.72
C TYR A 616 28.73 -12.04 16.05
N ASP A 617 27.74 -12.58 16.76
CA ASP A 617 27.37 -12.11 18.10
C ASP A 617 28.51 -12.26 19.12
N GLU A 618 29.21 -13.40 19.12
CA GLU A 618 30.39 -13.65 19.96
C GLU A 618 31.52 -12.66 19.65
N GLN A 619 31.84 -12.43 18.37
CA GLN A 619 32.84 -11.45 17.95
C GLN A 619 32.50 -9.98 18.31
N GLN A 620 31.21 -9.67 18.42
CA GLN A 620 30.70 -8.36 18.88
C GLN A 620 30.52 -8.28 20.40
N GLY A 621 30.86 -9.34 21.16
CA GLY A 621 30.73 -9.39 22.62
C GLY A 621 29.31 -9.63 23.15
N ARG A 622 28.35 -9.98 22.29
CA ARG A 622 26.95 -10.27 22.64
C ARG A 622 26.77 -11.73 23.06
N PHE A 623 27.56 -12.20 24.02
CA PHE A 623 27.69 -13.62 24.37
C PHE A 623 26.37 -14.31 24.76
N HIS A 624 25.44 -13.60 25.41
CA HIS A 624 24.10 -14.11 25.71
C HIS A 624 23.31 -14.47 24.43
N LEU A 625 23.32 -13.58 23.44
CA LEU A 625 22.65 -13.80 22.15
C LEU A 625 23.37 -14.84 21.28
N ALA A 626 24.69 -15.01 21.47
CA ALA A 626 25.48 -16.05 20.83
C ALA A 626 25.13 -17.43 21.39
N ILE A 627 25.16 -17.63 22.72
CA ILE A 627 24.96 -18.96 23.31
C ILE A 627 23.56 -19.52 23.03
N GLU A 628 22.53 -18.67 22.96
CA GLU A 628 21.18 -19.06 22.56
C GLU A 628 21.17 -19.62 21.12
N LYS A 629 21.70 -18.86 20.15
CA LYS A 629 21.75 -19.28 18.75
C LYS A 629 22.65 -20.50 18.52
N ALA A 630 23.76 -20.60 19.26
CA ALA A 630 24.63 -21.77 19.23
C ALA A 630 23.92 -23.03 19.73
N LYS A 631 23.16 -22.93 20.83
CA LYS A 631 22.36 -24.04 21.38
C LYS A 631 21.22 -24.46 20.45
N ASP A 632 20.51 -23.50 19.84
CA ASP A 632 19.50 -23.80 18.81
C ASP A 632 20.10 -24.51 17.59
N SER A 633 21.25 -24.02 17.10
CA SER A 633 21.99 -24.63 16.00
C SER A 633 22.41 -26.07 16.33
N LEU A 634 22.95 -26.28 17.54
CA LEU A 634 23.35 -27.60 18.03
C LEU A 634 22.14 -28.54 18.14
N GLN A 635 21.05 -28.10 18.76
CA GLN A 635 19.85 -28.92 18.96
C GLN A 635 19.23 -29.38 17.62
N ILE A 636 19.22 -28.52 16.59
CA ILE A 636 18.76 -28.92 15.26
C ILE A 636 19.70 -29.96 14.64
N ARG A 637 21.02 -29.76 14.77
CA ARG A 637 22.03 -30.64 14.18
C ARG A 637 22.11 -31.99 14.89
N GLU A 638 21.99 -32.06 16.22
CA GLU A 638 21.90 -33.32 16.98
C GLU A 638 20.62 -34.13 16.68
N ARG A 639 19.53 -33.46 16.24
CA ARG A 639 18.28 -34.14 15.84
C ARG A 639 18.30 -34.69 14.41
N LEU A 640 19.06 -34.06 13.50
CA LEU A 640 19.01 -34.34 12.06
C LEU A 640 20.30 -34.95 11.50
N LEU A 641 21.41 -34.83 12.20
CA LEU A 641 22.74 -35.32 11.84
C LEU A 641 23.29 -36.18 12.99
N ASP A 642 24.39 -36.89 12.74
CA ASP A 642 25.10 -37.58 13.82
C ASP A 642 25.70 -36.57 14.83
N SER A 643 25.81 -36.97 16.09
CA SER A 643 26.51 -36.24 17.15
C SER A 643 27.99 -35.96 16.82
N GLU A 644 28.61 -36.81 16.00
CA GLU A 644 29.99 -36.68 15.52
C GLU A 644 30.09 -36.02 14.14
N HIS A 645 28.97 -35.62 13.52
CA HIS A 645 29.00 -34.92 12.24
C HIS A 645 29.68 -33.56 12.40
N GLN A 646 30.53 -33.19 11.43
CA GLN A 646 31.42 -32.02 11.53
C GLN A 646 30.67 -30.70 11.81
N ASP A 647 29.46 -30.53 11.28
CA ASP A 647 28.59 -29.38 11.58
C ASP A 647 28.05 -29.39 13.02
N THR A 648 27.66 -30.55 13.55
CA THR A 648 27.25 -30.71 14.95
C THR A 648 28.40 -30.35 15.88
N LEU A 649 29.60 -30.85 15.56
CA LEU A 649 30.85 -30.54 16.26
C LEU A 649 31.27 -29.07 16.12
N MET A 650 30.80 -28.35 15.10
CA MET A 650 31.04 -26.91 14.95
C MET A 650 30.07 -26.08 15.79
N SER A 651 28.78 -26.44 15.84
CA SER A 651 27.83 -25.80 16.75
C SER A 651 28.19 -26.03 18.22
N LEU A 652 28.68 -27.23 18.55
CA LEU A 652 29.17 -27.55 19.89
C LEU A 652 30.39 -26.68 20.29
N GLU A 653 31.28 -26.40 19.34
CA GLU A 653 32.41 -25.49 19.55
C GLU A 653 31.94 -24.05 19.81
N LEU A 654 30.94 -23.56 19.06
CA LEU A 654 30.34 -22.24 19.28
C LEU A 654 29.64 -22.12 20.65
N VAL A 655 29.03 -23.20 21.15
CA VAL A 655 28.47 -23.21 22.51
C VAL A 655 29.57 -23.06 23.56
N ALA A 656 30.74 -23.70 23.36
CA ALA A 656 31.87 -23.56 24.28
C ALA A 656 32.53 -22.16 24.20
N ASP A 657 32.78 -21.66 22.99
CA ASP A 657 33.34 -20.31 22.77
C ASP A 657 32.40 -19.24 23.39
N ALA A 658 31.07 -19.38 23.27
CA ALA A 658 30.11 -18.47 23.90
C ALA A 658 29.95 -18.67 25.43
N ALA A 659 30.12 -19.89 25.95
CA ALA A 659 30.12 -20.16 27.40
C ALA A 659 31.36 -19.57 28.10
N ASP A 660 32.53 -19.67 27.47
CA ASP A 660 33.77 -19.00 27.88
C ASP A 660 33.59 -17.47 27.94
N GLY A 661 32.89 -16.89 26.95
CA GLY A 661 32.50 -15.48 26.95
C GLY A 661 31.54 -15.06 28.07
N LEU A 662 30.83 -15.99 28.71
CA LEU A 662 29.92 -15.72 29.85
C LEU A 662 30.54 -16.00 31.23
N ASP A 663 31.85 -16.27 31.27
CA ASP A 663 32.60 -16.75 32.43
C ASP A 663 32.22 -18.18 32.91
N ASP A 664 31.55 -19.01 32.11
CA ASP A 664 31.27 -20.42 32.44
C ASP A 664 32.39 -21.35 31.93
N PHE A 665 33.58 -21.15 32.48
CA PHE A 665 34.81 -21.86 32.09
C PHE A 665 34.73 -23.37 32.36
N ARG A 666 33.82 -23.84 33.23
CA ARG A 666 33.66 -25.26 33.51
C ARG A 666 32.90 -25.95 32.38
N VAL A 667 31.75 -25.40 31.96
CA VAL A 667 30.98 -25.95 30.84
C VAL A 667 31.80 -25.87 29.54
N ALA A 668 32.59 -24.81 29.35
CA ALA A 668 33.51 -24.71 28.21
C ALA A 668 34.60 -25.81 28.22
N ASP A 669 35.26 -26.09 29.35
CA ASP A 669 36.29 -27.14 29.47
C ASP A 669 35.71 -28.55 29.28
N GLU A 670 34.53 -28.84 29.85
CA GLU A 670 33.81 -30.11 29.66
C GLU A 670 33.48 -30.34 28.17
N ILE A 671 32.93 -29.34 27.48
CA ILE A 671 32.59 -29.42 26.06
C ILE A 671 33.84 -29.55 25.19
N LEU A 672 34.86 -28.70 25.39
CA LEU A 672 36.07 -28.71 24.58
C LEU A 672 36.89 -29.98 24.78
N THR A 673 36.92 -30.55 25.99
CA THR A 673 37.56 -31.84 26.27
C THR A 673 36.85 -32.98 25.53
N ARG A 674 35.50 -33.03 25.55
CA ARG A 674 34.72 -34.01 24.76
C ARG A 674 34.95 -33.83 23.25
N LEU A 675 34.93 -32.59 22.77
CA LEU A 675 35.14 -32.24 21.37
C LEU A 675 36.54 -32.64 20.88
N LEU A 676 37.57 -32.43 21.70
CA LEU A 676 38.95 -32.80 21.38
C LEU A 676 39.08 -34.32 21.20
N ALA A 677 38.51 -35.11 22.12
CA ALA A 677 38.55 -36.58 22.03
C ALA A 677 37.87 -37.11 20.75
N ILE A 678 36.72 -36.52 20.35
CA ILE A 678 36.03 -36.91 19.12
C ILE A 678 36.86 -36.50 17.88
N ARG A 679 37.39 -35.28 17.84
CA ARG A 679 38.20 -34.80 16.70
C ARG A 679 39.52 -35.57 16.55
N GLU A 680 40.22 -35.86 17.65
CA GLU A 680 41.43 -36.68 17.64
C GLU A 680 41.16 -38.09 17.11
N ARG A 681 40.02 -38.70 17.49
CA ARG A 681 39.59 -40.01 16.97
C ARG A 681 39.24 -39.99 15.47
N ASN A 682 38.52 -38.96 15.02
CA ASN A 682 37.86 -38.98 13.71
C ASN A 682 38.71 -38.37 12.59
N VAL A 683 39.51 -37.33 12.88
CA VAL A 683 40.35 -36.63 11.88
C VAL A 683 41.84 -36.56 12.27
N GLY A 684 42.19 -37.05 13.46
CA GLY A 684 43.58 -37.07 13.95
C GLY A 684 44.02 -35.78 14.62
N LEU A 685 45.18 -35.86 15.29
CA LEU A 685 45.71 -34.78 16.12
C LEU A 685 46.23 -33.57 15.33
N GLU A 686 46.79 -33.79 14.13
CA GLU A 686 47.38 -32.74 13.30
C GLU A 686 46.35 -31.94 12.48
N HIS A 687 45.08 -32.37 12.48
CA HIS A 687 44.03 -31.71 11.72
C HIS A 687 43.71 -30.32 12.30
N ALA A 688 43.47 -29.34 11.41
CA ALA A 688 43.32 -27.94 11.79
C ALA A 688 42.20 -27.68 12.82
N SER A 689 41.08 -28.42 12.74
CA SER A 689 39.98 -28.32 13.71
C SER A 689 40.34 -28.90 15.09
N THR A 690 41.13 -29.97 15.15
CA THR A 690 41.64 -30.55 16.40
C THR A 690 42.58 -29.57 17.09
N LEU A 691 43.53 -28.99 16.33
CA LEU A 691 44.44 -27.96 16.82
C LEU A 691 43.72 -26.66 17.22
N LYS A 692 42.57 -26.31 16.59
CA LYS A 692 41.71 -25.20 17.06
C LYS A 692 41.09 -25.51 18.42
N THR A 693 40.56 -26.72 18.61
CA THR A 693 39.99 -27.14 19.90
C THR A 693 41.06 -27.17 21.00
N MET A 694 42.29 -27.62 20.72
CA MET A 694 43.40 -27.56 21.68
C MET A 694 43.76 -26.12 22.08
N ASP A 695 43.69 -25.18 21.14
CA ASP A 695 43.93 -23.75 21.39
C ASP A 695 42.87 -23.12 22.28
N SER A 696 41.57 -23.29 21.96
CA SER A 696 40.46 -22.83 22.81
C SER A 696 40.51 -23.49 24.20
N LEU A 697 40.79 -24.80 24.27
CA LEU A 697 40.90 -25.54 25.53
C LEU A 697 42.04 -25.01 26.41
N ALA A 698 43.20 -24.70 25.81
CA ALA A 698 44.31 -24.09 26.55
C ALA A 698 43.95 -22.70 27.13
N GLN A 699 43.17 -21.88 26.40
CA GLN A 699 42.67 -20.60 26.89
C GLN A 699 41.71 -20.77 28.08
N VAL A 700 40.75 -21.69 27.98
CA VAL A 700 39.79 -21.98 29.07
C VAL A 700 40.50 -22.52 30.32
N ILE A 701 41.42 -23.49 30.16
CA ILE A 701 42.24 -24.02 31.27
C ILE A 701 43.08 -22.91 31.93
N ALA A 702 43.59 -21.95 31.16
CA ALA A 702 44.31 -20.80 31.71
C ALA A 702 43.39 -19.85 32.50
N ARG A 703 42.13 -19.66 32.09
CA ARG A 703 41.12 -18.89 32.86
C ARG A 703 40.67 -19.58 34.15
N GLN A 704 40.83 -20.90 34.24
CA GLN A 704 40.71 -21.68 35.49
C GLN A 704 42.00 -21.66 36.35
N CYS A 705 42.94 -20.74 36.11
CA CYS A 705 44.24 -20.63 36.78
C CYS A 705 45.18 -21.86 36.66
N GLN A 706 44.88 -22.84 35.80
CA GLN A 706 45.69 -24.06 35.63
C GLN A 706 46.84 -23.86 34.63
N TYR A 707 47.65 -22.82 34.83
CA TYR A 707 48.63 -22.33 33.85
C TYR A 707 49.63 -23.38 33.35
N ASN A 708 50.09 -24.30 34.20
CA ASN A 708 51.03 -25.36 33.80
C ASN A 708 50.40 -26.36 32.80
N ARG A 709 49.13 -26.74 33.01
CA ARG A 709 48.38 -27.63 32.09
C ARG A 709 48.10 -26.92 30.77
N ALA A 710 47.68 -25.64 30.83
CA ALA A 710 47.46 -24.81 29.65
C ALA A 710 48.74 -24.63 28.81
N ARG A 711 49.88 -24.36 29.47
CA ARG A 711 51.19 -24.20 28.84
C ARG A 711 51.62 -25.44 28.06
N LEU A 712 51.56 -26.62 28.68
CA LEU A 712 51.93 -27.88 28.01
C LEU A 712 51.06 -28.15 26.77
N LEU A 713 49.75 -27.84 26.85
CA LEU A 713 48.83 -28.01 25.74
C LEU A 713 49.11 -27.02 24.59
N ILE A 714 49.35 -25.74 24.89
CA ILE A 714 49.60 -24.73 23.86
C ILE A 714 50.99 -24.88 23.22
N GLU A 715 52.04 -25.24 23.98
CA GLU A 715 53.37 -25.53 23.44
C GLU A 715 53.33 -26.73 22.47
N ARG A 716 52.56 -27.79 22.80
CA ARG A 716 52.29 -28.92 21.89
C ARG A 716 51.54 -28.46 20.64
N THR A 717 50.52 -27.61 20.79
CA THR A 717 49.72 -27.07 19.67
C THR A 717 50.58 -26.23 18.71
N ILE A 718 51.43 -25.35 19.23
CA ILE A 718 52.35 -24.52 18.44
C ILE A 718 53.35 -25.41 17.69
N LYS A 719 53.89 -26.45 18.33
CA LYS A 719 54.81 -27.39 17.67
C LYS A 719 54.15 -28.07 16.46
N LEU A 720 52.93 -28.59 16.64
CA LEU A 720 52.18 -29.28 15.58
C LEU A 720 51.75 -28.33 14.45
N ARG A 721 51.27 -27.12 14.77
CA ARG A 721 50.95 -26.08 13.79
C ARG A 721 52.20 -25.58 13.05
N GLY A 722 53.33 -25.46 13.75
CA GLY A 722 54.60 -25.06 13.17
C GLY A 722 55.12 -26.06 12.14
N THR A 723 54.90 -27.36 12.34
CA THR A 723 55.26 -28.41 11.36
C THR A 723 54.28 -28.52 10.19
N SER A 724 52.98 -28.28 10.38
CA SER A 724 51.96 -28.47 9.33
C SER A 724 51.62 -27.22 8.51
N LEU A 725 51.59 -26.04 9.14
CA LEU A 725 51.16 -24.76 8.55
C LEU A 725 52.29 -23.72 8.49
N GLY A 726 53.35 -23.92 9.27
CA GLY A 726 54.46 -22.97 9.42
C GLY A 726 54.25 -21.96 10.55
N LEU A 727 55.36 -21.33 10.98
CA LEU A 727 55.38 -20.44 12.15
C LEU A 727 54.74 -19.06 11.89
N GLU A 728 54.66 -18.61 10.64
CA GLU A 728 54.02 -17.34 10.28
C GLU A 728 52.52 -17.47 9.94
N HIS A 729 51.96 -18.69 9.97
CA HIS A 729 50.54 -18.90 9.69
C HIS A 729 49.65 -18.29 10.79
N ARG A 730 48.53 -17.66 10.39
CA ARG A 730 47.59 -16.95 11.28
C ARG A 730 47.24 -17.72 12.55
N ASP A 731 46.89 -19.00 12.42
CA ASP A 731 46.52 -19.85 13.55
C ASP A 731 47.70 -20.18 14.48
N THR A 732 48.92 -20.29 13.93
CA THR A 732 50.15 -20.46 14.73
C THR A 732 50.44 -19.18 15.53
N LEU A 733 50.29 -18.01 14.90
CA LEU A 733 50.42 -16.70 15.56
C LEU A 733 49.35 -16.50 16.64
N LYS A 734 48.11 -16.99 16.44
CA LYS A 734 47.07 -17.01 17.48
C LYS A 734 47.53 -17.85 18.69
N SER A 735 48.02 -19.07 18.47
CA SER A 735 48.52 -19.91 19.57
C SER A 735 49.73 -19.32 20.28
N MET A 736 50.66 -18.69 19.55
CA MET A 736 51.79 -17.99 20.13
C MET A 736 51.34 -16.83 21.03
N ASN A 737 50.28 -16.10 20.66
CA ASN A 737 49.71 -15.08 21.53
C ASN A 737 49.13 -15.69 22.82
N THR A 738 48.39 -16.80 22.71
CA THR A 738 47.89 -17.55 23.88
C THR A 738 49.02 -18.00 24.81
N LEU A 739 50.12 -18.53 24.26
CA LEU A 739 51.31 -18.88 25.04
C LEU A 739 51.92 -17.67 25.74
N ALA A 740 52.10 -16.54 25.07
CA ALA A 740 52.67 -15.33 25.67
C ALA A 740 51.80 -14.76 26.81
N SER A 741 50.47 -14.83 26.67
CA SER A 741 49.54 -14.51 27.76
C SER A 741 49.68 -15.48 28.95
N ILE A 742 49.82 -16.79 28.71
CA ILE A 742 50.05 -17.78 29.78
C ILE A 742 51.40 -17.56 30.48
N LEU A 743 52.48 -17.33 29.73
CA LEU A 743 53.81 -16.99 30.28
C LEU A 743 53.77 -15.71 31.13
N SER A 744 52.98 -14.72 30.70
CA SER A 744 52.71 -13.49 31.46
C SER A 744 51.97 -13.74 32.78
N SER A 745 51.17 -14.81 32.91
CA SER A 745 50.56 -15.21 34.18
C SER A 745 51.51 -16.01 35.07
N VAL A 746 52.46 -16.75 34.48
CA VAL A 746 53.51 -17.50 35.19
C VAL A 746 54.74 -16.62 35.53
N GLN A 747 54.65 -15.31 35.29
CA GLN A 747 55.70 -14.31 35.55
C GLN A 747 56.97 -14.44 34.69
N GLU A 748 56.93 -15.20 33.59
CA GLU A 748 58.02 -15.26 32.59
C GLU A 748 57.91 -14.07 31.60
N PHE A 749 58.04 -12.84 32.12
CA PHE A 749 57.76 -11.62 31.36
C PHE A 749 58.65 -11.40 30.13
N ASP A 750 59.94 -11.73 30.21
CA ASP A 750 60.89 -11.52 29.10
C ASP A 750 60.53 -12.38 27.88
N ARG A 751 60.25 -13.67 28.10
CA ARG A 751 59.81 -14.59 27.03
C ARG A 751 58.44 -14.21 26.48
N ALA A 752 57.54 -13.68 27.31
CA ALA A 752 56.27 -13.15 26.84
C ALA A 752 56.45 -11.89 25.98
N HIS A 753 57.36 -10.99 26.36
CA HIS A 753 57.71 -9.78 25.60
C HIS A 753 58.30 -10.14 24.23
N GLU A 754 59.29 -11.03 24.16
CA GLU A 754 59.88 -11.52 22.90
C GLU A 754 58.82 -12.05 21.93
N ILE A 755 57.87 -12.86 22.43
CA ILE A 755 56.80 -13.42 21.60
C ILE A 755 55.81 -12.33 21.16
N HIS A 756 55.40 -11.41 22.05
CA HIS A 756 54.51 -10.31 21.69
C HIS A 756 55.14 -9.33 20.70
N GLN A 757 56.44 -9.03 20.82
CA GLN A 757 57.19 -8.22 19.87
C GLN A 757 57.20 -8.88 18.48
N LYS A 758 57.62 -10.15 18.42
CA LYS A 758 57.64 -10.92 17.17
C LYS A 758 56.26 -11.03 16.52
N LEU A 759 55.20 -11.20 17.32
CA LEU A 759 53.81 -11.20 16.84
C LEU A 759 53.41 -9.86 16.23
N TYR A 760 53.76 -8.75 16.88
CA TYR A 760 53.47 -7.41 16.38
C TYR A 760 54.22 -7.12 15.08
N GLU A 761 55.50 -7.46 14.99
CA GLU A 761 56.31 -7.30 13.76
C GLU A 761 55.72 -8.10 12.58
N ILE A 762 55.44 -9.39 12.77
CA ILE A 762 54.91 -10.26 11.72
C ILE A 762 53.50 -9.81 11.29
N ARG A 763 52.61 -9.48 12.24
CA ARG A 763 51.25 -9.02 11.91
C ARG A 763 51.23 -7.63 11.28
N SER A 764 52.08 -6.71 11.71
CA SER A 764 52.24 -5.40 11.06
C SER A 764 52.70 -5.55 9.60
N ARG A 765 53.58 -6.51 9.31
CA ARG A 765 54.05 -6.82 7.96
C ARG A 765 52.98 -7.49 7.08
N ILE A 766 52.19 -8.41 7.63
CA ILE A 766 51.24 -9.23 6.85
C ILE A 766 49.84 -8.60 6.75
N LEU A 767 49.33 -8.02 7.83
CA LEU A 767 47.95 -7.53 7.95
C LEU A 767 47.85 -5.99 7.98
N GLY A 768 48.98 -5.30 8.14
CA GLY A 768 49.03 -3.86 8.35
C GLY A 768 48.80 -3.45 9.82
N SER A 769 49.15 -2.21 10.14
CA SER A 769 49.14 -1.66 11.51
C SER A 769 47.75 -1.46 12.09
N ALA A 770 46.75 -1.15 11.26
CA ALA A 770 45.37 -0.88 11.68
C ALA A 770 44.49 -2.14 11.85
N HIS A 771 44.99 -3.33 11.49
CA HIS A 771 44.19 -4.55 11.58
C HIS A 771 43.95 -4.97 13.05
N PRO A 772 42.73 -5.41 13.45
CA PRO A 772 42.43 -5.72 14.86
C PRO A 772 43.36 -6.72 15.53
N GLU A 773 43.87 -7.73 14.81
CA GLU A 773 44.87 -8.66 15.35
C GLU A 773 46.25 -7.99 15.59
N THR A 774 46.64 -7.03 14.76
CA THR A 774 47.87 -6.25 14.93
C THR A 774 47.74 -5.33 16.13
N LEU A 775 46.61 -4.62 16.25
CA LEU A 775 46.26 -3.77 17.41
C LEU A 775 46.16 -4.58 18.71
N THR A 776 45.72 -5.84 18.63
CA THR A 776 45.73 -6.78 19.77
C THR A 776 47.16 -7.18 20.17
N SER A 777 48.05 -7.38 19.21
CA SER A 777 49.46 -7.67 19.48
C SER A 777 50.17 -6.44 20.07
N LEU A 778 49.87 -5.24 19.57
CA LEU A 778 50.34 -3.97 20.12
C LEU A 778 49.87 -3.72 21.56
N HIS A 779 48.58 -3.98 21.85
CA HIS A 779 48.03 -3.90 23.21
C HIS A 779 48.72 -4.87 24.19
N ASN A 780 48.96 -6.11 23.78
CA ASN A 780 49.64 -7.10 24.61
C ASN A 780 51.13 -6.77 24.80
N LEU A 781 51.78 -6.23 23.78
CA LEU A 781 53.16 -5.74 23.88
C LEU A 781 53.27 -4.54 24.82
N ALA A 782 52.34 -3.58 24.76
CA ALA A 782 52.26 -2.46 25.69
C ALA A 782 52.11 -2.93 27.15
N LEU A 783 51.33 -4.00 27.40
CA LEU A 783 51.21 -4.61 28.72
C LEU A 783 52.55 -5.21 29.21
N ALA A 784 53.30 -5.86 28.33
CA ALA A 784 54.62 -6.41 28.67
C ALA A 784 55.65 -5.29 28.93
N VAL A 785 55.64 -4.22 28.12
CA VAL A 785 56.50 -3.02 28.27
C VAL A 785 56.19 -2.26 29.57
N SER A 786 54.91 -2.11 29.91
CA SER A 786 54.47 -1.55 31.21
C SER A 786 54.99 -2.35 32.40
N ARG A 787 54.97 -3.68 32.32
CA ARG A 787 55.51 -4.57 33.37
C ARG A 787 57.03 -4.49 33.53
N GLN A 788 57.75 -4.03 32.50
CA GLN A 788 59.18 -3.71 32.57
C GLN A 788 59.46 -2.29 33.14
N GLY A 789 58.43 -1.53 33.54
CA GLY A 789 58.56 -0.18 34.10
C GLY A 789 58.73 0.94 33.07
N LYS A 790 58.61 0.64 31.76
CA LYS A 790 58.73 1.63 30.68
C LYS A 790 57.36 2.25 30.37
N TYR A 791 56.89 3.10 31.28
CA TYR A 791 55.49 3.54 31.26
C TYR A 791 55.14 4.47 30.08
N GLU A 792 56.06 5.34 29.65
CA GLU A 792 55.84 6.27 28.54
C GLU A 792 55.70 5.54 27.19
N GLU A 793 56.57 4.54 26.95
CA GLU A 793 56.53 3.67 25.77
C GLU A 793 55.20 2.88 25.72
N ALA A 794 54.81 2.28 26.85
CA ALA A 794 53.53 1.58 26.97
C ALA A 794 52.31 2.49 26.75
N GLU A 795 52.37 3.75 27.19
CA GLU A 795 51.28 4.73 27.04
C GLU A 795 51.07 5.12 25.57
N GLU A 796 52.16 5.33 24.82
CA GLU A 796 52.11 5.59 23.39
C GLU A 796 51.49 4.40 22.64
N MET A 797 51.96 3.19 22.93
CA MET A 797 51.46 1.95 22.32
C MET A 797 49.99 1.70 22.65
N TYR A 798 49.55 1.93 23.89
CA TYR A 798 48.14 1.84 24.27
C TYR A 798 47.29 2.91 23.57
N ARG A 799 47.75 4.16 23.45
CA ARG A 799 47.02 5.19 22.69
C ARG A 799 46.91 4.87 21.21
N GLN A 800 47.96 4.31 20.61
CA GLN A 800 47.93 3.86 19.22
C GLN A 800 46.95 2.68 19.04
N ALA A 801 47.02 1.67 19.92
CA ALA A 801 46.09 0.55 19.91
C ALA A 801 44.63 0.98 20.16
N LEU A 802 44.41 1.97 21.04
CA LEU A 802 43.08 2.50 21.36
C LEU A 802 42.47 3.23 20.16
N ARG A 803 43.19 4.19 19.55
CA ARG A 803 42.70 4.92 18.37
C ARG A 803 42.34 3.97 17.23
N GLY A 804 43.22 3.03 16.89
CA GLY A 804 42.94 2.04 15.85
C GLY A 804 41.75 1.14 16.17
N ARG A 805 41.53 0.79 17.45
CA ARG A 805 40.36 0.00 17.88
C ARG A 805 39.06 0.83 17.92
N GLU A 806 39.11 2.10 18.31
CA GLU A 806 37.97 3.02 18.22
C GLU A 806 37.55 3.24 16.77
N GLU A 807 38.50 3.40 15.84
CA GLU A 807 38.25 3.52 14.39
C GLU A 807 37.72 2.21 13.76
N ALA A 808 38.31 1.06 14.10
CA ALA A 808 37.99 -0.23 13.46
C ALA A 808 36.79 -0.98 14.08
N LEU A 809 36.53 -0.79 15.37
CA LEU A 809 35.57 -1.59 16.16
C LEU A 809 34.53 -0.74 16.89
N GLY A 810 34.77 0.58 17.03
CA GLY A 810 33.97 1.48 17.88
C GLY A 810 34.42 1.52 19.34
N SER A 811 33.97 2.56 20.06
CA SER A 811 34.34 2.83 21.47
C SER A 811 33.89 1.75 22.45
N ASP A 812 32.72 1.18 22.21
CA ASP A 812 31.99 0.32 23.16
C ASP A 812 32.33 -1.16 22.96
N HIS A 813 33.15 -1.51 21.96
CA HIS A 813 33.58 -2.88 21.70
C HIS A 813 34.48 -3.41 22.82
N SER A 814 34.30 -4.67 23.20
CA SER A 814 35.00 -5.32 24.33
C SER A 814 36.54 -5.19 24.26
N SER A 815 37.13 -5.28 23.06
CA SER A 815 38.58 -5.09 22.87
C SER A 815 39.02 -3.63 23.03
N THR A 816 38.19 -2.68 22.61
CA THR A 816 38.44 -1.24 22.81
C THR A 816 38.40 -0.91 24.30
N LEU A 817 37.32 -1.30 25.00
CA LEU A 817 37.15 -1.13 26.45
C LEU A 817 38.28 -1.76 27.28
N THR A 818 38.82 -2.90 26.83
CA THR A 818 39.98 -3.55 27.48
C THR A 818 41.27 -2.73 27.30
N THR A 819 41.42 -2.02 26.19
CA THR A 819 42.52 -1.06 25.98
C THR A 819 42.38 0.15 26.89
N THR A 820 41.17 0.72 26.96
CA THR A 820 40.83 1.85 27.83
C THR A 820 41.10 1.55 29.29
N ASN A 821 40.71 0.36 29.77
CA ASN A 821 40.98 -0.09 31.14
C ASN A 821 42.48 -0.16 31.44
N ASN A 822 43.28 -0.78 30.56
CA ASN A 822 44.70 -1.00 30.84
C ASN A 822 45.52 0.29 30.70
N LEU A 823 45.11 1.20 29.81
CA LEU A 823 45.61 2.57 29.77
C LEU A 823 45.29 3.33 31.07
N ALA A 824 44.09 3.18 31.63
CA ALA A 824 43.72 3.81 32.90
C ALA A 824 44.58 3.28 34.07
N VAL A 825 44.83 1.97 34.15
CA VAL A 825 45.75 1.38 35.14
C VAL A 825 47.17 1.96 35.00
N LEU A 826 47.66 2.10 33.77
CA LEU A 826 48.98 2.70 33.49
C LEU A 826 49.04 4.18 33.93
N LEU A 827 47.98 4.96 33.69
CA LEU A 827 47.91 6.36 34.14
C LEU A 827 47.91 6.47 35.68
N ALA A 828 47.28 5.53 36.40
CA ALA A 828 47.37 5.48 37.85
C ALA A 828 48.79 5.15 38.35
N GLN A 829 49.54 4.28 37.64
CA GLN A 829 50.96 4.01 37.95
C GLN A 829 51.85 5.25 37.75
N GLN A 830 51.50 6.15 36.83
CA GLN A 830 52.13 7.46 36.64
C GLN A 830 51.59 8.56 37.57
N ALA A 831 50.80 8.23 38.59
CA ALA A 831 50.13 9.18 39.50
C ALA A 831 49.17 10.19 38.83
N ARG A 832 48.62 9.87 37.66
CA ARG A 832 47.64 10.70 36.91
C ARG A 832 46.21 10.25 37.20
N TYR A 833 45.83 10.32 38.48
CA TYR A 833 44.66 9.63 39.01
C TYR A 833 43.31 10.11 38.45
N GLU A 834 43.11 11.41 38.21
CA GLU A 834 41.84 11.93 37.68
C GLU A 834 41.59 11.44 36.24
N GLN A 835 42.66 11.32 35.44
CA GLN A 835 42.58 10.79 34.08
C GLN A 835 42.29 9.28 34.10
N SER A 836 42.89 8.55 35.04
CA SER A 836 42.61 7.13 35.27
C SER A 836 41.15 6.91 35.69
N GLU A 837 40.66 7.65 36.69
CA GLU A 837 39.28 7.55 37.18
C GLU A 837 38.26 7.82 36.07
N ALA A 838 38.45 8.87 35.27
CA ALA A 838 37.57 9.20 34.15
C ALA A 838 37.47 8.06 33.13
N LEU A 839 38.60 7.43 32.78
CA LEU A 839 38.63 6.28 31.87
C LEU A 839 38.03 5.02 32.51
N HIS A 840 38.26 4.78 33.80
CA HIS A 840 37.65 3.66 34.52
C HIS A 840 36.12 3.80 34.64
N ARG A 841 35.60 4.99 34.98
CA ARG A 841 34.15 5.25 35.01
C ARG A 841 33.50 5.09 33.63
N LYS A 842 34.11 5.64 32.56
CA LYS A 842 33.65 5.44 31.16
C LYS A 842 33.62 3.94 30.80
N THR A 843 34.68 3.21 31.14
CA THR A 843 34.79 1.77 30.82
C THR A 843 33.79 0.93 31.60
N LEU A 844 33.56 1.25 32.88
CA LEU A 844 32.60 0.57 33.74
C LEU A 844 31.17 0.73 33.20
N GLN A 845 30.75 1.96 32.88
CA GLN A 845 29.41 2.22 32.34
C GLN A 845 29.17 1.46 31.02
N ALA A 846 30.15 1.45 30.12
CA ALA A 846 30.06 0.71 28.86
C ALA A 846 29.99 -0.80 29.07
N ARG A 847 30.82 -1.37 29.97
CA ARG A 847 30.78 -2.80 30.32
C ARG A 847 29.48 -3.21 30.99
N GLN A 848 28.96 -2.43 31.95
CA GLN A 848 27.66 -2.68 32.57
C GLN A 848 26.53 -2.76 31.53
N LYS A 849 26.53 -1.86 30.54
CA LYS A 849 25.54 -1.85 29.45
C LYS A 849 25.67 -3.04 28.50
N ALA A 850 26.90 -3.45 28.17
CA ALA A 850 27.16 -4.49 27.16
C ALA A 850 27.15 -5.93 27.71
N LEU A 851 27.64 -6.10 28.94
CA LEU A 851 27.97 -7.40 29.56
C LEU A 851 27.17 -7.68 30.84
N GLY A 852 26.43 -6.70 31.34
CA GLY A 852 25.75 -6.79 32.63
C GLY A 852 26.68 -6.60 33.84
N TYR A 853 26.07 -6.61 35.02
CA TYR A 853 26.75 -6.30 36.28
C TYR A 853 27.65 -7.43 36.80
N GLU A 854 27.18 -8.68 36.68
CA GLU A 854 27.81 -9.87 37.27
C GLU A 854 28.89 -10.53 36.38
N HIS A 855 29.28 -9.90 35.27
CA HIS A 855 30.36 -10.41 34.41
C HIS A 855 31.72 -10.02 35.00
N LEU A 856 32.68 -10.96 35.01
CA LEU A 856 34.04 -10.79 35.49
C LEU A 856 34.72 -9.52 34.93
N SER A 857 34.52 -9.21 33.64
CA SER A 857 35.08 -7.99 33.03
C SER A 857 34.50 -6.70 33.65
N THR A 858 33.24 -6.70 34.07
CA THR A 858 32.60 -5.58 34.77
C THR A 858 33.15 -5.49 36.20
N LEU A 859 33.18 -6.60 36.94
CA LEU A 859 33.72 -6.68 38.30
C LEU A 859 35.21 -6.25 38.37
N MET A 860 36.02 -6.65 37.40
CA MET A 860 37.42 -6.21 37.29
C MET A 860 37.54 -4.70 36.99
N ALA A 861 36.63 -4.12 36.19
CA ALA A 861 36.61 -2.68 35.95
C ALA A 861 36.21 -1.89 37.22
N MET A 862 35.24 -2.39 37.99
CA MET A 862 34.90 -1.84 39.32
C MET A 862 36.09 -1.96 40.28
N SER A 863 36.81 -3.08 40.26
CA SER A 863 37.99 -3.30 41.11
C SER A 863 39.12 -2.31 40.80
N ASN A 864 39.41 -2.07 39.51
CA ASN A 864 40.42 -1.10 39.10
C ASN A 864 40.00 0.34 39.42
N LEU A 865 38.71 0.66 39.31
CA LEU A 865 38.16 1.94 39.78
C LEU A 865 38.35 2.09 41.29
N GLY A 866 38.02 1.07 42.08
CA GLY A 866 38.25 1.05 43.53
C GLY A 866 39.72 1.27 43.89
N ASP A 867 40.64 0.59 43.20
CA ASP A 867 42.08 0.77 43.41
C ASP A 867 42.54 2.19 43.05
N CYS A 868 42.02 2.78 41.96
CA CYS A 868 42.29 4.18 41.61
C CYS A 868 41.71 5.17 42.65
N LEU A 869 40.56 4.88 43.24
CA LEU A 869 39.95 5.70 44.28
C LEU A 869 40.73 5.63 45.60
N CYS A 870 41.26 4.46 45.97
CA CYS A 870 42.19 4.32 47.09
C CYS A 870 43.45 5.18 46.92
N LEU A 871 43.98 5.29 45.69
CA LEU A 871 45.14 6.14 45.37
C LEU A 871 44.83 7.65 45.38
N GLN A 872 43.55 8.04 45.48
CA GLN A 872 43.09 9.42 45.66
C GLN A 872 42.54 9.68 47.07
N ASP A 873 42.82 8.81 48.05
CA ASP A 873 42.26 8.85 49.42
C ASP A 873 40.71 8.79 49.50
N LYS A 874 40.02 8.42 48.41
CA LYS A 874 38.56 8.24 48.35
C LYS A 874 38.12 6.88 48.93
N GLN A 875 38.62 6.53 50.12
CA GLN A 875 38.53 5.20 50.72
C GLN A 875 37.09 4.70 50.93
N ILE A 876 36.15 5.60 51.23
CA ILE A 876 34.73 5.25 51.46
C ILE A 876 34.07 4.74 50.16
N GLU A 877 34.30 5.43 49.03
CA GLU A 877 33.74 5.03 47.73
C GLU A 877 34.38 3.71 47.26
N ALA A 878 35.71 3.60 47.37
CA ALA A 878 36.46 2.39 47.03
C ALA A 878 35.96 1.16 47.83
N ARG A 879 35.79 1.31 49.15
CA ARG A 879 35.28 0.25 50.03
C ARG A 879 33.84 -0.15 49.68
N GLY A 880 33.00 0.81 49.27
CA GLY A 880 31.66 0.53 48.75
C GLY A 880 31.71 -0.41 47.54
N LEU A 881 32.52 -0.06 46.54
CA LEU A 881 32.71 -0.87 45.33
C LEU A 881 33.25 -2.27 45.68
N PHE A 882 34.26 -2.41 46.53
CA PHE A 882 34.81 -3.73 46.87
C PHE A 882 33.80 -4.64 47.59
N ILE A 883 32.99 -4.10 48.50
CA ILE A 883 31.90 -4.85 49.17
C ILE A 883 30.90 -5.40 48.14
N GLU A 884 30.51 -4.55 47.19
CA GLU A 884 29.55 -4.91 46.15
C GLU A 884 30.10 -5.99 45.20
N ILE A 885 31.35 -5.82 44.74
CA ILE A 885 32.06 -6.82 43.93
C ILE A 885 32.15 -8.15 44.68
N TYR A 886 32.49 -8.14 45.97
CA TYR A 886 32.62 -9.35 46.78
C TYR A 886 31.30 -10.11 46.90
N GLU A 887 30.17 -9.44 47.16
CA GLU A 887 28.86 -10.11 47.23
C GLU A 887 28.41 -10.67 45.87
N CYS A 888 28.66 -9.95 44.76
CA CYS A 888 28.46 -10.49 43.40
C CYS A 888 29.34 -11.71 43.12
N ALA A 889 30.64 -11.65 43.42
CA ALA A 889 31.58 -12.75 43.22
C ALA A 889 31.24 -13.98 44.07
N LYS A 890 30.87 -13.76 45.33
CA LYS A 890 30.39 -14.77 46.28
C LYS A 890 29.11 -15.46 45.81
N LYS A 891 28.18 -14.72 45.21
CA LYS A 891 26.95 -15.26 44.61
C LYS A 891 27.27 -16.12 43.36
N LYS A 892 28.16 -15.65 42.47
CA LYS A 892 28.46 -16.30 41.18
C LYS A 892 29.43 -17.49 41.29
N TYR A 893 30.53 -17.31 42.02
CA TYR A 893 31.65 -18.27 42.10
C TYR A 893 31.74 -18.99 43.46
N GLY A 894 31.00 -18.54 44.47
CA GLY A 894 31.07 -19.07 45.83
C GLY A 894 32.21 -18.47 46.68
N ASN A 895 32.17 -18.74 47.99
CA ASN A 895 33.10 -18.19 48.98
C ASN A 895 34.56 -18.66 48.81
N ALA A 896 34.79 -19.83 48.21
CA ALA A 896 36.10 -20.48 48.14
C ALA A 896 36.87 -20.18 46.83
N HIS A 897 36.30 -19.38 45.93
CA HIS A 897 36.94 -19.05 44.66
C HIS A 897 38.02 -17.98 44.85
N GLU A 898 39.13 -18.08 44.11
CA GLU A 898 40.30 -17.19 44.20
C GLU A 898 39.92 -15.71 44.01
N TYR A 899 39.11 -15.40 42.99
CA TYR A 899 38.54 -14.05 42.82
C TYR A 899 37.74 -13.55 44.04
N THR A 900 36.88 -14.38 44.63
CA THR A 900 36.08 -13.99 45.81
C THR A 900 36.98 -13.72 47.02
N ALA A 901 38.04 -14.50 47.21
CA ALA A 901 39.05 -14.25 48.23
C ALA A 901 39.81 -12.94 47.99
N MET A 902 40.29 -12.69 46.77
CA MET A 902 41.00 -11.46 46.39
C MET A 902 40.23 -10.18 46.74
N TRP A 903 38.92 -10.12 46.47
CA TRP A 903 38.10 -8.95 46.81
C TRP A 903 37.77 -8.88 48.30
N LYS A 904 37.64 -10.01 48.99
CA LYS A 904 37.50 -10.05 50.45
C LYS A 904 38.72 -9.45 51.15
N ASP A 905 39.92 -9.79 50.67
CA ASP A 905 41.19 -9.33 51.24
C ASP A 905 41.36 -7.81 51.05
N LYS A 906 40.96 -7.28 49.88
CA LYS A 906 40.87 -5.82 49.64
C LYS A 906 39.93 -5.11 50.63
N ILE A 907 38.77 -5.69 50.95
CA ILE A 907 37.84 -5.11 51.95
C ILE A 907 38.48 -5.08 53.34
N THR A 908 39.21 -6.12 53.74
CA THR A 908 39.87 -6.16 55.06
C THR A 908 41.00 -5.14 55.17
N LEU A 909 41.83 -4.99 54.13
CA LEU A 909 42.89 -3.96 54.10
C LEU A 909 42.33 -2.54 54.29
N LEU A 910 41.13 -2.25 53.77
CA LEU A 910 40.44 -0.96 53.95
C LEU A 910 39.66 -0.82 55.26
N LYS A 911 39.55 -1.86 56.09
CA LYS A 911 39.13 -1.72 57.49
C LYS A 911 40.31 -1.32 58.35
N ASP A 912 41.40 -2.08 58.26
CA ASP A 912 42.57 -1.89 59.10
C ASP A 912 43.22 -0.51 58.89
N GLY A 913 43.15 0.05 57.67
CA GLY A 913 43.59 1.42 57.38
C GLY A 913 42.61 2.53 57.80
N ALA A 914 41.32 2.23 57.99
CA ALA A 914 40.30 3.19 58.42
C ALA A 914 40.10 3.23 59.95
N ASP A 915 40.45 2.14 60.64
CA ASP A 915 40.48 2.07 62.12
C ASP A 915 41.83 2.54 62.70
N ALA A 916 42.80 2.89 61.84
CA ALA A 916 44.15 3.36 62.20
C ALA A 916 44.43 4.84 61.86
N ALA A 917 43.44 5.57 61.35
CA ALA A 917 43.48 6.99 61.00
C ALA A 917 42.52 7.82 61.87
#